data_AF-A0A449BF71-F1
#
_entry.id   AF-A0A449BF71-F1
#
_cell.length_a   1.000
_cell.length_b   1.000
_cell.length_c   1.000
_cell.angle_alpha   90.00
_cell.angle_beta   90.00
_cell.angle_gamma   90.00
#
_symmetry.space_group_name_H-M   'P 1'
#
loop_
_entity.id
_entity.type
_entity.pdbx_description
1 polymer ?
#
loop_
_entity_poly.entity_id
_entity_poly.type
_entity_poly.pdbx_seq_one_letter_code
_entity_poly.pdbx_strand_id
1 'polypeptide(L)'
;MDTDDGEAQLLDINQNDVKNYFNHYGVSNYIDSNKRINLINNQKYEVGTTYFKERLSVKYDFEVELDINMLRVNNPGDGLALGFTESEIGTLGQRGQGFGIVGTNNSVAFIIDTHQYQAPLEPPVPNVSLRYTKTQGSFYDENGNSIGLATGNWATKVNASDFAGKLTKMTIYYSAKDKTITYNFLGKNYVGKMGNIGAETGLAFLISSSSGESTDIIDLYIKRVRANLITVAPGEIKIVENNNGSFTFTPIKKGGGTYMTGSELHIPGLTKPLIIGSNGSVTVPRNQMPVNDITGRAYIKDPDKGNSASININVFGYKTVTPIISGATIPEGVHVLTITKPNGSYYKTDSIINIKDFSNTYKLTANGLLMIARSSFPMYDLNTTLTVKQLEKEVSNEAMVFIPEYKTIYAENINQNQSYYGDVTISFKKPNGDLYPNGTTVTFEKMGDFVVDSNGYITIPFDKLELNSFTEKYVIKEYDKEQSIEANITIKGQNDSERIIIQNKILSKMNELKTKLDRLNNLTDERKTELIGNIEQLYNNAILKLDETRTSVDGEVVYNDSIIVFERKRREIVLEDTKDGRIKNIINYGDELIENVKNLHVTEEGIEEEYIKLIKDEVVKINADISNESNVTGVESRYTRGIDELNKIYLSVYKVKKVEELVLAGNDTKTAIENLEIDSTDKTRIKGIAEIIVQRVSDDINGAQLVSVIDSLLSDAKKDLQRLIDQATIIEEQEAINLYLHNLREKADDTKNSIETYQPLSDDRKEYYYGEIERIYELGKKEIEESATASDAQVKYQDRVIEMTAELNKARLENIRLIAINNLNNNYESIKN
;
A
#
# COMPACT_ATOMS: atom_id res chain seq x y z
N MET A 1 -3.24 49.50 -45.92
CA MET A 1 -4.19 49.40 -47.04
C MET A 1 -4.60 50.81 -47.37
N ASP A 2 -4.13 51.25 -48.53
CA ASP A 2 -4.52 52.47 -49.21
C ASP A 2 -6.00 52.36 -49.56
N THR A 3 -6.85 53.24 -49.03
CA THR A 3 -8.21 53.55 -49.52
C THR A 3 -8.67 54.82 -48.83
N ASP A 4 -8.09 55.96 -49.19
CA ASP A 4 -8.70 57.28 -48.95
C ASP A 4 -9.70 57.55 -50.08
N ASP A 5 -10.67 56.64 -50.21
CA ASP A 5 -11.79 56.78 -51.15
C ASP A 5 -12.91 57.50 -50.39
N GLY A 6 -12.81 58.83 -50.36
CA GLY A 6 -14.00 59.64 -50.07
C GLY A 6 -15.08 59.27 -51.07
N GLU A 7 -16.16 58.63 -50.60
CA GLU A 7 -17.27 58.16 -51.43
C GLU A 7 -17.80 59.32 -52.29
N ALA A 8 -17.49 59.29 -53.59
CA ALA A 8 -18.06 60.19 -54.56
C ALA A 8 -19.52 59.79 -54.79
N GLN A 9 -20.45 60.63 -54.36
CA GLN A 9 -21.88 60.38 -54.60
C GLN A 9 -22.21 60.73 -56.04
N LEU A 10 -22.59 59.73 -56.84
CA LEU A 10 -23.14 59.94 -58.18
C LEU A 10 -24.50 60.62 -58.05
N LEU A 11 -24.57 61.86 -58.53
CA LEU A 11 -25.80 62.63 -58.68
C LEU A 11 -26.30 62.48 -60.12
N ASP A 12 -27.54 62.06 -60.27
CA ASP A 12 -28.22 61.89 -61.56
C ASP A 12 -29.59 62.58 -61.48
N ILE A 13 -29.65 63.83 -61.95
CA ILE A 13 -30.86 64.65 -61.90
C ILE A 13 -31.59 64.62 -63.24
N ASN A 14 -32.91 64.53 -63.20
CA ASN A 14 -33.77 64.62 -64.37
C ASN A 14 -34.52 65.97 -64.39
N GLN A 15 -35.31 66.21 -65.44
CA GLN A 15 -36.05 67.46 -65.63
C GLN A 15 -36.94 67.88 -64.44
N ASN A 16 -37.43 66.95 -63.62
CA ASN A 16 -38.29 67.29 -62.47
C ASN A 16 -37.51 67.89 -61.29
N ASP A 17 -36.22 67.61 -61.21
CA ASP A 17 -35.37 67.99 -60.08
C ASP A 17 -34.68 69.34 -60.29
N VAL A 18 -34.75 69.90 -61.50
CA VAL A 18 -34.03 71.11 -61.93
C VAL A 18 -34.19 72.27 -60.94
N LYS A 19 -35.40 72.52 -60.43
CA LYS A 19 -35.65 73.60 -59.45
C LYS A 19 -34.85 73.48 -58.15
N ASN A 20 -34.49 72.24 -57.78
CA ASN A 20 -33.75 71.96 -56.55
C ASN A 20 -32.25 72.12 -56.74
N TYR A 21 -31.75 72.09 -57.98
CA TYR A 21 -30.33 71.99 -58.29
C TYR A 21 -29.80 73.09 -59.21
N PHE A 22 -30.64 73.99 -59.70
CA PHE A 22 -30.21 75.19 -60.41
C PHE A 22 -30.59 76.47 -59.66
N ASN A 23 -29.68 77.44 -59.69
CA ASN A 23 -29.91 78.82 -59.26
C ASN A 23 -30.06 79.71 -60.50
N HIS A 24 -30.82 80.79 -60.38
CA HIS A 24 -31.11 81.73 -61.46
C HIS A 24 -30.73 83.15 -61.04
N TYR A 25 -30.05 83.87 -61.92
CA TYR A 25 -29.46 85.18 -61.67
C TYR A 25 -29.67 86.13 -62.85
N GLY A 26 -29.62 87.42 -62.57
CA GLY A 26 -30.00 88.45 -63.54
C GLY A 26 -31.51 88.37 -63.83
N VAL A 27 -31.89 88.41 -65.11
CA VAL A 27 -33.30 88.29 -65.52
C VAL A 27 -33.78 86.85 -65.68
N SER A 28 -32.88 85.86 -65.51
CA SER A 28 -33.25 84.46 -65.63
C SER A 28 -34.19 84.04 -64.50
N ASN A 29 -35.22 83.28 -64.83
CA ASN A 29 -36.11 82.67 -63.86
C ASN A 29 -36.54 81.26 -64.28
N TYR A 30 -37.06 80.50 -63.32
CA TYR A 30 -37.60 79.17 -63.54
C TYR A 30 -39.12 79.15 -63.42
N ILE A 31 -39.77 78.52 -64.38
CA ILE A 31 -41.22 78.41 -64.49
C ILE A 31 -41.59 76.94 -64.26
N ASP A 32 -42.09 76.64 -63.05
CA ASP A 32 -42.30 75.26 -62.60
C ASP A 32 -43.44 74.53 -63.34
N SER A 33 -44.39 75.26 -63.92
CA SER A 33 -45.57 74.68 -64.60
C SER A 33 -45.22 73.89 -65.87
N ASN A 34 -44.18 74.30 -66.58
CA ASN A 34 -43.70 73.62 -67.79
C ASN A 34 -42.21 73.25 -67.72
N LYS A 35 -41.63 73.27 -66.51
CA LYS A 35 -40.23 72.90 -66.22
C LYS A 35 -39.24 73.62 -67.15
N ARG A 36 -39.49 74.91 -67.36
CA ARG A 36 -38.78 75.77 -68.31
C ARG A 36 -37.95 76.80 -67.57
N ILE A 37 -36.70 76.99 -67.98
CA ILE A 37 -35.91 78.15 -67.58
C ILE A 37 -36.12 79.22 -68.64
N ASN A 38 -36.72 80.34 -68.26
CA ASN A 38 -36.69 81.53 -69.08
C ASN A 38 -35.35 82.22 -68.83
N LEU A 39 -34.45 82.16 -69.80
CA LEU A 39 -33.09 82.65 -69.63
C LEU A 39 -33.02 84.15 -69.89
N ILE A 40 -33.60 84.61 -71.00
CA ILE A 40 -33.71 86.03 -71.35
C ILE A 40 -34.98 86.27 -72.18
N ASN A 41 -35.50 87.50 -72.12
CA ASN A 41 -36.66 87.95 -72.88
C ASN A 41 -36.28 89.01 -73.92
N ASN A 42 -37.26 89.40 -74.75
CA ASN A 42 -37.11 90.44 -75.77
C ASN A 42 -37.03 91.85 -75.15
N GLN A 43 -35.98 92.11 -74.38
CA GLN A 43 -35.67 93.38 -73.71
C GLN A 43 -34.19 93.71 -73.92
N LYS A 44 -33.89 94.99 -74.17
CA LYS A 44 -32.53 95.46 -74.45
C LYS A 44 -31.72 95.58 -73.16
N TYR A 45 -30.41 95.37 -73.26
CA TYR A 45 -29.43 95.60 -72.19
C TYR A 45 -29.55 94.71 -70.94
N GLU A 46 -30.06 93.49 -71.09
CA GLU A 46 -30.22 92.51 -69.99
C GLU A 46 -29.15 91.41 -70.00
N VAL A 47 -28.97 90.76 -68.85
CA VAL A 47 -28.19 89.53 -68.69
C VAL A 47 -29.01 88.55 -67.87
N GLY A 48 -29.12 87.31 -68.34
CA GLY A 48 -29.74 86.23 -67.59
C GLY A 48 -28.82 85.02 -67.56
N THR A 49 -28.59 84.48 -66.36
CA THR A 49 -27.67 83.35 -66.15
C THR A 49 -28.30 82.34 -65.20
N THR A 50 -28.14 81.06 -65.49
CA THR A 50 -28.44 79.97 -64.55
C THR A 50 -27.18 79.15 -64.26
N TYR A 51 -27.04 78.73 -63.01
CA TYR A 51 -25.92 77.91 -62.52
C TYR A 51 -26.43 76.62 -61.90
N PHE A 52 -25.67 75.54 -62.04
CA PHE A 52 -25.82 74.37 -61.19
C PHE A 52 -25.37 74.68 -59.75
N LYS A 53 -26.12 74.25 -58.72
CA LYS A 53 -25.90 74.61 -57.30
C LYS A 53 -24.64 74.02 -56.71
N GLU A 54 -24.20 72.90 -57.25
CA GLU A 54 -23.01 72.19 -56.79
C GLU A 54 -21.84 72.40 -57.75
N ARG A 55 -20.62 72.23 -57.25
CA ARG A 55 -19.43 72.25 -58.10
C ARG A 55 -19.11 70.85 -58.61
N LEU A 56 -18.89 70.74 -59.92
CA LEU A 56 -18.62 69.49 -60.60
C LEU A 56 -17.13 69.14 -60.53
N SER A 57 -16.80 67.90 -60.19
CA SER A 57 -15.41 67.44 -60.17
C SER A 57 -14.93 67.09 -61.58
N VAL A 58 -13.83 67.69 -62.03
CA VAL A 58 -13.13 67.32 -63.28
C VAL A 58 -12.35 65.99 -63.17
N LYS A 59 -12.36 65.35 -61.99
CA LYS A 59 -11.77 64.01 -61.82
C LYS A 59 -12.64 62.91 -62.44
N TYR A 60 -13.92 63.18 -62.68
CA TYR A 60 -14.88 62.22 -63.17
C TYR A 60 -15.57 62.73 -64.43
N ASP A 61 -16.01 61.80 -65.27
CA ASP A 61 -16.84 62.13 -66.43
C ASP A 61 -18.17 62.74 -65.99
N PHE A 62 -18.67 63.71 -66.76
CA PHE A 62 -20.00 64.26 -66.53
C PHE A 62 -20.72 64.55 -67.85
N GLU A 63 -22.04 64.50 -67.79
CA GLU A 63 -22.93 64.64 -68.95
C GLU A 63 -24.08 65.60 -68.63
N VAL A 64 -24.38 66.48 -69.57
CA VAL A 64 -25.55 67.37 -69.54
C VAL A 64 -26.33 67.22 -70.84
N GLU A 65 -27.64 66.96 -70.71
CA GLU A 65 -28.58 66.98 -71.82
C GLU A 65 -29.60 68.09 -71.61
N LEU A 66 -29.82 68.91 -72.64
CA LEU A 66 -30.84 69.96 -72.63
C LEU A 66 -31.42 70.23 -74.01
N ASP A 67 -32.62 70.82 -74.02
CA ASP A 67 -33.18 71.42 -75.21
C ASP A 67 -33.19 72.94 -75.10
N ILE A 68 -32.87 73.61 -76.21
CA ILE A 68 -32.77 75.06 -76.32
C ILE A 68 -33.83 75.53 -77.32
N ASN A 69 -34.68 76.47 -76.92
CA ASN A 69 -35.58 77.18 -77.84
C ASN A 69 -35.13 78.64 -77.95
N MET A 70 -34.69 79.04 -79.14
CA MET A 70 -34.22 80.41 -79.41
C MET A 70 -35.16 81.08 -80.40
N LEU A 71 -35.97 82.04 -79.95
CA LEU A 71 -36.84 82.81 -80.83
C LEU A 71 -36.13 84.10 -81.23
N ARG A 72 -35.76 84.17 -82.52
CA ARG A 72 -35.19 85.36 -83.16
C ARG A 72 -36.31 86.37 -83.46
N VAL A 73 -36.17 87.59 -82.95
CA VAL A 73 -37.10 88.71 -83.22
C VAL A 73 -36.55 89.66 -84.29
N ASN A 74 -37.27 90.73 -84.65
CA ASN A 74 -36.96 91.61 -85.81
C ASN A 74 -35.52 92.19 -85.84
N ASN A 75 -34.79 92.20 -84.72
CA ASN A 75 -33.36 92.47 -84.63
C ASN A 75 -32.68 91.48 -83.66
N PRO A 76 -32.36 90.26 -84.12
CA PRO A 76 -32.00 89.15 -83.22
C PRO A 76 -30.59 89.30 -82.66
N GLY A 77 -30.41 89.14 -81.34
CA GLY A 77 -29.11 89.16 -80.67
C GLY A 77 -29.14 89.12 -79.13
N ASP A 78 -28.02 88.97 -78.44
CA ASP A 78 -26.70 88.65 -78.99
C ASP A 78 -26.50 87.13 -79.13
N GLY A 79 -27.22 86.33 -78.34
CA GLY A 79 -27.22 84.87 -78.38
C GLY A 79 -26.90 84.24 -77.02
N LEU A 80 -26.40 83.00 -77.02
CA LEU A 80 -26.28 82.12 -75.85
C LEU A 80 -24.84 81.65 -75.61
N ALA A 81 -24.44 81.55 -74.35
CA ALA A 81 -23.22 80.87 -73.90
C ALA A 81 -23.56 79.71 -72.96
N LEU A 82 -23.01 78.52 -73.21
CA LEU A 82 -23.08 77.37 -72.30
C LEU A 82 -21.67 76.93 -71.96
N GLY A 83 -21.35 76.84 -70.67
CA GLY A 83 -19.97 76.61 -70.29
C GLY A 83 -19.74 76.35 -68.81
N PHE A 84 -18.46 76.26 -68.47
CA PHE A 84 -17.99 75.95 -67.12
C PHE A 84 -16.96 76.98 -66.70
N THR A 85 -16.98 77.36 -65.42
CA THR A 85 -16.13 78.41 -64.86
C THR A 85 -15.58 78.05 -63.50
N GLU A 86 -14.44 78.64 -63.14
CA GLU A 86 -13.91 78.60 -61.78
C GLU A 86 -14.54 79.66 -60.87
N SER A 87 -15.21 80.66 -61.43
CA SER A 87 -15.91 81.70 -60.66
C SER A 87 -16.89 81.14 -59.63
N GLU A 88 -17.21 81.95 -58.62
CA GLU A 88 -18.26 81.63 -57.65
C GLU A 88 -19.63 81.54 -58.36
N ILE A 89 -20.45 80.59 -57.91
CA ILE A 89 -21.81 80.40 -58.41
C ILE A 89 -22.60 81.71 -58.19
N GLY A 90 -23.21 82.23 -59.27
CA GLY A 90 -23.94 83.49 -59.26
C GLY A 90 -23.21 84.69 -59.85
N THR A 91 -21.94 84.53 -60.27
CA THR A 91 -21.21 85.58 -61.00
C THR A 91 -21.91 85.90 -62.33
N LEU A 92 -22.15 87.19 -62.61
CA LEU A 92 -22.72 87.69 -63.87
C LEU A 92 -21.63 88.28 -64.76
N GLY A 93 -21.53 87.84 -66.02
CA GLY A 93 -20.61 88.39 -67.01
C GLY A 93 -21.18 89.58 -67.77
N GLN A 94 -20.38 90.13 -68.69
CA GLN A 94 -20.71 91.33 -69.45
C GLN A 94 -21.89 91.13 -70.41
N ARG A 95 -22.74 92.17 -70.53
CA ARG A 95 -23.85 92.23 -71.48
C ARG A 95 -23.39 92.38 -72.94
N GLY A 96 -24.32 92.34 -73.89
CA GLY A 96 -23.98 92.54 -75.29
C GLY A 96 -23.25 91.33 -75.90
N GLN A 97 -22.21 91.63 -76.69
CA GLN A 97 -21.28 90.65 -77.27
C GLN A 97 -20.44 89.86 -76.24
N GLY A 98 -20.62 90.10 -74.93
CA GLY A 98 -20.03 89.32 -73.84
C GLY A 98 -20.82 88.07 -73.44
N PHE A 99 -22.05 87.89 -73.97
CA PHE A 99 -22.93 86.74 -73.73
C PHE A 99 -23.22 86.41 -72.26
N GLY A 100 -23.01 87.37 -71.36
CA GLY A 100 -23.12 87.15 -69.91
C GLY A 100 -22.06 86.23 -69.32
N ILE A 101 -21.00 85.88 -70.07
CA ILE A 101 -19.90 85.02 -69.61
C ILE A 101 -18.53 85.70 -69.60
N VAL A 102 -18.29 86.71 -70.43
CA VAL A 102 -17.03 87.48 -70.40
C VAL A 102 -16.89 88.20 -69.07
N GLY A 103 -15.72 88.08 -68.42
CA GLY A 103 -15.47 88.57 -67.06
C GLY A 103 -15.53 87.48 -65.98
N THR A 104 -15.92 86.24 -66.34
CA THR A 104 -15.77 85.07 -65.46
C THR A 104 -14.35 84.49 -65.51
N ASN A 105 -13.92 83.89 -64.41
CA ASN A 105 -12.58 83.36 -64.24
C ASN A 105 -12.44 82.00 -64.95
N ASN A 106 -11.49 81.93 -65.88
CA ASN A 106 -11.04 80.68 -66.52
C ASN A 106 -12.20 79.82 -67.01
N SER A 107 -12.98 80.34 -67.96
CA SER A 107 -14.14 79.64 -68.47
C SER A 107 -13.88 79.04 -69.85
N VAL A 108 -14.58 77.95 -70.13
CA VAL A 108 -14.74 77.39 -71.47
C VAL A 108 -16.22 77.37 -71.81
N ALA A 109 -16.57 77.94 -72.95
CA ALA A 109 -17.96 78.12 -73.34
C ALA A 109 -18.17 77.85 -74.82
N PHE A 110 -19.26 77.17 -75.11
CA PHE A 110 -19.82 77.11 -76.45
C PHE A 110 -20.78 78.28 -76.64
N ILE A 111 -20.50 79.10 -77.64
CA ILE A 111 -21.25 80.30 -77.99
C ILE A 111 -22.10 80.01 -79.21
N ILE A 112 -23.39 80.29 -79.11
CA ILE A 112 -24.34 80.37 -80.22
C ILE A 112 -24.67 81.85 -80.40
N ASP A 113 -24.00 82.48 -81.36
CA ASP A 113 -24.14 83.90 -81.66
C ASP A 113 -25.18 84.10 -82.76
N THR A 114 -26.23 84.85 -82.44
CA THR A 114 -27.37 85.11 -83.32
C THR A 114 -27.27 86.46 -84.04
N HIS A 115 -26.26 87.28 -83.70
CA HIS A 115 -26.10 88.66 -84.13
C HIS A 115 -24.69 88.97 -84.65
N GLN A 116 -24.35 88.45 -85.83
CA GLN A 116 -23.15 88.90 -86.56
C GLN A 116 -23.51 89.98 -87.59
N TYR A 117 -23.15 91.24 -87.30
CA TYR A 117 -23.32 92.36 -88.23
C TYR A 117 -22.27 92.30 -89.35
N GLN A 118 -22.69 92.04 -90.59
CA GLN A 118 -21.88 92.25 -91.80
C GLN A 118 -22.52 93.38 -92.62
N ALA A 119 -21.84 94.51 -92.76
CA ALA A 119 -22.33 95.64 -93.57
C ALA A 119 -22.11 95.38 -95.08
N PRO A 120 -22.96 95.90 -95.99
CA PRO A 120 -24.35 96.35 -95.82
C PRO A 120 -25.31 95.55 -96.73
N LEU A 121 -26.44 95.05 -96.19
CA LEU A 121 -27.61 94.45 -96.88
C LEU A 121 -27.90 92.95 -96.67
N GLU A 122 -27.22 92.22 -95.78
CA GLU A 122 -27.63 90.84 -95.41
C GLU A 122 -28.08 90.74 -93.94
N PRO A 123 -29.14 89.95 -93.63
CA PRO A 123 -29.55 89.72 -92.24
C PRO A 123 -28.41 89.06 -91.45
N PRO A 124 -28.29 89.33 -90.14
CA PRO A 124 -27.21 88.79 -89.33
C PRO A 124 -27.16 87.26 -89.45
N VAL A 125 -26.02 86.72 -89.88
CA VAL A 125 -25.80 85.29 -90.06
C VAL A 125 -25.37 84.69 -88.73
N PRO A 126 -26.16 83.76 -88.15
CA PRO A 126 -25.76 83.16 -86.89
C PRO A 126 -24.54 82.26 -87.07
N ASN A 127 -23.76 82.14 -86.00
CA ASN A 127 -22.56 81.33 -85.98
C ASN A 127 -22.42 80.65 -84.62
N VAL A 128 -21.60 79.61 -84.59
CA VAL A 128 -21.26 78.91 -83.37
C VAL A 128 -19.75 78.79 -83.23
N SER A 129 -19.28 78.85 -81.99
CA SER A 129 -17.85 78.81 -81.69
C SER A 129 -17.57 78.34 -80.27
N LEU A 130 -16.42 77.70 -80.07
CA LEU A 130 -15.84 77.53 -78.74
C LEU A 130 -14.99 78.74 -78.40
N ARG A 131 -15.21 79.30 -77.21
CA ARG A 131 -14.50 80.46 -76.70
C ARG A 131 -14.09 80.25 -75.25
N TYR A 132 -13.00 80.89 -74.88
CA TYR A 132 -12.44 80.83 -73.54
C TYR A 132 -12.43 82.21 -72.90
N THR A 133 -12.58 82.28 -71.58
CA THR A 133 -12.38 83.52 -70.82
C THR A 133 -11.23 83.37 -69.84
N LYS A 134 -10.62 84.52 -69.53
CA LYS A 134 -9.73 84.70 -68.38
C LYS A 134 -10.37 85.78 -67.49
N THR A 135 -9.67 86.24 -66.46
CA THR A 135 -10.05 87.42 -65.64
C THR A 135 -10.16 88.74 -66.42
N GLN A 136 -9.91 88.75 -67.74
CA GLN A 136 -9.94 89.93 -68.61
C GLN A 136 -11.21 89.96 -69.48
N GLY A 137 -11.70 91.17 -69.80
CA GLY A 137 -12.96 91.41 -70.53
C GLY A 137 -12.96 91.11 -72.04
N SER A 138 -12.34 90.02 -72.48
CA SER A 138 -12.29 89.57 -73.88
C SER A 138 -12.39 88.04 -73.96
N PHE A 139 -12.75 87.49 -75.13
CA PHE A 139 -12.64 86.06 -75.40
C PHE A 139 -11.26 85.68 -75.90
N TYR A 140 -10.94 84.40 -75.72
CA TYR A 140 -9.70 83.75 -76.13
C TYR A 140 -9.97 82.47 -76.92
N ASP A 141 -9.05 82.09 -77.80
CA ASP A 141 -9.01 80.77 -78.42
C ASP A 141 -8.45 79.69 -77.48
N GLU A 142 -8.44 78.42 -77.91
CA GLU A 142 -7.93 77.29 -77.10
C GLU A 142 -6.43 77.37 -76.80
N ASN A 143 -5.67 78.17 -77.55
CA ASN A 143 -4.25 78.41 -77.34
C ASN A 143 -4.00 79.64 -76.45
N GLY A 144 -5.06 80.32 -76.01
CA GLY A 144 -5.02 81.44 -75.09
C GLY A 144 -4.75 82.80 -75.75
N ASN A 145 -4.88 82.92 -77.09
CA ASN A 145 -4.79 84.18 -77.82
C ASN A 145 -6.12 84.94 -77.77
N SER A 146 -6.09 86.26 -77.56
CA SER A 146 -7.32 87.06 -77.52
C SER A 146 -7.94 87.15 -78.92
N ILE A 147 -9.24 86.85 -79.01
CA ILE A 147 -10.03 86.86 -80.25
C ILE A 147 -11.07 87.99 -80.28
N GLY A 148 -11.05 88.88 -79.28
CA GLY A 148 -12.00 89.98 -79.14
C GLY A 148 -13.41 89.54 -78.72
N LEU A 149 -14.34 90.49 -78.64
CA LEU A 149 -15.75 90.22 -78.30
C LEU A 149 -16.60 89.91 -79.54
N ALA A 150 -16.29 90.58 -80.66
CA ALA A 150 -17.00 90.40 -81.92
C ALA A 150 -16.59 89.11 -82.63
N THR A 151 -17.54 88.53 -83.36
CA THR A 151 -17.31 87.28 -84.10
C THR A 151 -16.52 87.52 -85.38
N GLY A 152 -15.39 86.82 -85.52
CA GLY A 152 -14.57 86.80 -86.73
C GLY A 152 -14.90 85.63 -87.67
N ASN A 153 -14.21 85.56 -88.82
CA ASN A 153 -14.40 84.51 -89.84
C ASN A 153 -14.04 83.08 -89.38
N TRP A 154 -13.46 82.94 -88.19
CA TRP A 154 -13.07 81.67 -87.59
C TRP A 154 -14.25 80.91 -86.96
N ALA A 155 -15.39 81.59 -86.72
CA ALA A 155 -16.59 80.94 -86.20
C ALA A 155 -17.34 80.17 -87.31
N THR A 156 -17.99 79.07 -86.93
CA THR A 156 -18.73 78.24 -87.88
C THR A 156 -20.11 78.84 -88.13
N LYS A 157 -20.37 79.32 -89.35
CA LYS A 157 -21.70 79.81 -89.74
C LYS A 157 -22.73 78.69 -89.69
N VAL A 158 -23.92 78.99 -89.19
CA VAL A 158 -25.07 78.08 -89.13
C VAL A 158 -26.30 78.76 -89.74
N ASN A 159 -27.26 77.99 -90.24
CA ASN A 159 -28.49 78.58 -90.77
C ASN A 159 -29.48 78.81 -89.64
N ALA A 160 -30.02 80.02 -89.57
CA ALA A 160 -31.02 80.37 -88.56
C ALA A 160 -32.26 79.46 -88.61
N SER A 161 -32.67 79.02 -89.80
CA SER A 161 -33.82 78.12 -90.00
C SER A 161 -33.68 76.77 -89.30
N ASP A 162 -32.46 76.37 -88.94
CA ASP A 162 -32.19 75.05 -88.36
C ASP A 162 -32.51 75.02 -86.86
N PHE A 163 -32.45 76.17 -86.18
CA PHE A 163 -32.65 76.25 -84.72
C PHE A 163 -33.63 77.35 -84.27
N ALA A 164 -33.81 78.44 -85.03
CA ALA A 164 -34.64 79.55 -84.61
C ALA A 164 -36.13 79.15 -84.53
N GLY A 165 -36.74 79.38 -83.37
CA GLY A 165 -38.12 79.01 -83.04
C GLY A 165 -38.38 77.50 -82.97
N LYS A 166 -37.32 76.68 -82.99
CA LYS A 166 -37.39 75.22 -82.86
C LYS A 166 -36.73 74.79 -81.56
N LEU A 167 -37.31 73.78 -80.93
CA LEU A 167 -36.69 73.11 -79.81
C LEU A 167 -35.50 72.29 -80.32
N THR A 168 -34.30 72.74 -80.01
CA THR A 168 -33.04 72.20 -80.55
C THR A 168 -32.28 71.45 -79.46
N LYS A 169 -32.00 70.16 -79.68
CA LYS A 169 -31.26 69.34 -78.72
C LYS A 169 -29.79 69.75 -78.64
N MET A 170 -29.28 69.78 -77.41
CA MET A 170 -27.88 70.01 -77.06
C MET A 170 -27.41 68.94 -76.08
N THR A 171 -26.27 68.30 -76.36
CA THR A 171 -25.61 67.42 -75.39
C THR A 171 -24.19 67.89 -75.13
N ILE A 172 -23.81 67.89 -73.86
CA ILE A 172 -22.48 68.28 -73.39
C ILE A 172 -21.89 67.08 -72.66
N TYR A 173 -20.73 66.62 -73.11
CA TYR A 173 -20.02 65.52 -72.49
C TYR A 173 -18.59 65.92 -72.17
N TYR A 174 -18.19 65.73 -70.91
CA TYR A 174 -16.79 65.86 -70.49
C TYR A 174 -16.17 64.49 -70.24
N SER A 175 -15.01 64.26 -70.83
CA SER A 175 -14.16 63.11 -70.52
C SER A 175 -13.03 63.56 -69.60
N ALA A 176 -13.00 63.03 -68.37
CA ALA A 176 -11.89 63.20 -67.43
C ALA A 176 -10.61 62.55 -67.94
N LYS A 177 -10.73 61.43 -68.69
CA LYS A 177 -9.61 60.73 -69.31
C LYS A 177 -8.90 61.61 -70.34
N ASP A 178 -9.64 62.19 -71.26
CA ASP A 178 -9.07 62.95 -72.39
C ASP A 178 -8.96 64.45 -72.07
N LYS A 179 -9.54 64.90 -70.96
CA LYS A 179 -9.67 66.31 -70.54
C LYS A 179 -10.30 67.19 -71.63
N THR A 180 -11.22 66.61 -72.39
CA THR A 180 -11.94 67.29 -73.47
C THR A 180 -13.40 67.42 -73.12
N ILE A 181 -13.98 68.53 -73.56
CA ILE A 181 -15.41 68.76 -73.49
C ILE A 181 -15.99 68.84 -74.90
N THR A 182 -17.04 68.06 -75.14
CA THR A 182 -17.69 67.94 -76.44
C THR A 182 -19.11 68.49 -76.34
N TYR A 183 -19.41 69.46 -77.21
CA TYR A 183 -20.72 70.06 -77.37
C TYR A 183 -21.31 69.55 -78.69
N ASN A 184 -22.42 68.81 -78.65
CA ASN A 184 -23.15 68.41 -79.86
C ASN A 184 -24.29 69.39 -80.11
N PHE A 185 -24.23 70.12 -81.23
CA PHE A 185 -25.26 71.06 -81.65
C PHE A 185 -25.57 70.84 -83.13
N LEU A 186 -26.87 70.76 -83.46
CA LEU A 186 -27.36 70.46 -84.83
C LEU A 186 -26.70 69.20 -85.45
N GLY A 187 -26.45 68.18 -84.62
CA GLY A 187 -25.82 66.92 -85.04
C GLY A 187 -24.31 67.00 -85.30
N LYS A 188 -23.66 68.15 -85.04
CA LYS A 188 -22.22 68.35 -85.17
C LYS A 188 -21.55 68.45 -83.81
N ASN A 189 -20.39 67.81 -83.66
CA ASN A 189 -19.57 67.88 -82.46
C ASN A 189 -18.58 69.04 -82.54
N TYR A 190 -18.54 69.84 -81.48
CA TYR A 190 -17.58 70.90 -81.25
C TYR A 190 -16.78 70.52 -79.99
N VAL A 191 -15.50 70.23 -80.17
CA VAL A 191 -14.63 69.70 -79.11
C VAL A 191 -13.68 70.80 -78.64
N GLY A 192 -13.69 71.07 -77.34
CA GLY A 192 -12.76 72.00 -76.69
C GLY A 192 -11.91 71.28 -75.65
N LYS A 193 -10.72 71.83 -75.38
CA LYS A 193 -9.89 71.37 -74.27
C LYS A 193 -10.32 72.05 -72.99
N MET A 194 -10.55 71.26 -71.94
CA MET A 194 -10.56 71.75 -70.57
C MET A 194 -9.09 71.77 -70.15
N GLY A 195 -8.44 72.94 -70.15
CA GLY A 195 -7.02 73.06 -69.77
C GLY A 195 -6.75 72.70 -68.30
N ASN A 196 -5.80 73.38 -67.65
CA ASN A 196 -5.58 73.26 -66.19
C ASN A 196 -6.70 73.93 -65.34
N ILE A 197 -7.92 73.99 -65.86
CA ILE A 197 -9.07 74.64 -65.24
C ILE A 197 -9.72 73.61 -64.27
N GLY A 198 -9.73 73.91 -62.97
CA GLY A 198 -10.63 73.29 -61.98
C GLY A 198 -10.18 72.05 -61.22
N ALA A 199 -8.88 71.70 -61.16
CA ALA A 199 -8.45 70.42 -60.59
C ALA A 199 -8.70 70.25 -59.06
N GLU A 200 -8.77 71.32 -58.27
CA GLU A 200 -8.83 71.23 -56.79
C GLU A 200 -10.13 71.72 -56.15
N THR A 201 -10.91 72.59 -56.81
CA THR A 201 -12.10 73.22 -56.21
C THR A 201 -13.42 72.87 -56.90
N GLY A 202 -13.38 72.09 -57.98
CA GLY A 202 -14.55 71.78 -58.83
C GLY A 202 -15.00 72.98 -59.68
N LEU A 203 -15.79 72.73 -60.72
CA LEU A 203 -16.26 73.72 -61.69
C LEU A 203 -17.74 74.04 -61.55
N ALA A 204 -18.08 75.31 -61.69
CA ALA A 204 -19.46 75.75 -61.78
C ALA A 204 -19.95 75.63 -63.22
N PHE A 205 -21.00 74.83 -63.46
CA PHE A 205 -21.69 74.76 -64.75
C PHE A 205 -22.68 75.92 -64.86
N LEU A 206 -22.63 76.67 -65.96
CA LEU A 206 -23.54 77.77 -66.23
C LEU A 206 -24.06 77.81 -67.67
N ILE A 207 -25.22 78.45 -67.81
CA ILE A 207 -25.78 78.85 -69.10
C ILE A 207 -26.19 80.31 -68.98
N SER A 208 -25.72 81.14 -69.90
CA SER A 208 -25.90 82.59 -69.85
C SER A 208 -26.27 83.17 -71.20
N SER A 209 -27.04 84.24 -71.18
CA SER A 209 -27.38 85.02 -72.36
C SER A 209 -27.39 86.49 -71.99
N SER A 210 -27.13 87.35 -72.96
CA SER A 210 -27.29 88.79 -72.81
C SER A 210 -27.85 89.44 -74.06
N SER A 211 -28.37 90.65 -73.89
CA SER A 211 -28.85 91.51 -74.96
C SER A 211 -28.15 92.87 -74.95
N GLY A 212 -28.06 93.48 -76.14
CA GLY A 212 -27.60 94.83 -76.37
C GLY A 212 -28.72 95.65 -77.03
N GLU A 213 -28.42 96.27 -78.16
CA GLU A 213 -29.45 96.86 -79.05
C GLU A 213 -30.28 95.80 -79.79
N SER A 214 -29.75 94.58 -79.86
CA SER A 214 -30.35 93.39 -80.45
C SER A 214 -30.78 92.46 -79.32
N THR A 215 -31.89 91.75 -79.54
CA THR A 215 -32.57 90.96 -78.51
C THR A 215 -32.99 89.60 -79.05
N ASP A 216 -33.05 88.60 -78.18
CA ASP A 216 -33.59 87.27 -78.44
C ASP A 216 -34.49 86.87 -77.26
N ILE A 217 -35.34 85.88 -77.48
CA ILE A 217 -36.01 85.17 -76.38
C ILE A 217 -35.43 83.77 -76.34
N ILE A 218 -34.84 83.40 -75.19
CA ILE A 218 -34.21 82.10 -75.04
C ILE A 218 -34.80 81.39 -73.83
N ASP A 219 -35.37 80.22 -74.09
CA ASP A 219 -35.87 79.29 -73.10
C ASP A 219 -35.05 77.99 -73.12
N LEU A 220 -34.79 77.43 -71.95
CA LEU A 220 -34.05 76.18 -71.77
C LEU A 220 -34.90 75.13 -71.07
N TYR A 221 -34.67 73.88 -71.45
CA TYR A 221 -35.25 72.70 -70.79
C TYR A 221 -34.13 71.73 -70.47
N ILE A 222 -33.62 71.77 -69.24
CA ILE A 222 -32.61 70.81 -68.77
C ILE A 222 -33.27 69.44 -68.65
N LYS A 223 -32.75 68.46 -69.38
CA LYS A 223 -33.29 67.08 -69.42
C LYS A 223 -32.60 66.20 -68.41
N ARG A 224 -31.27 66.31 -68.32
CA ARG A 224 -30.47 65.50 -67.41
C ARG A 224 -29.14 66.17 -67.07
N VAL A 225 -28.66 66.00 -65.84
CA VAL A 225 -27.27 66.22 -65.45
C VAL A 225 -26.80 65.01 -64.64
N ARG A 226 -25.69 64.40 -65.05
CA ARG A 226 -25.08 63.27 -64.36
C ARG A 226 -23.63 63.59 -64.00
N ALA A 227 -23.31 63.65 -62.70
CA ALA A 227 -22.00 64.02 -62.18
C ALA A 227 -21.74 63.58 -60.73
N ASN A 228 -20.49 63.60 -60.26
CA ASN A 228 -20.10 63.23 -58.88
C ASN A 228 -19.85 64.46 -57.97
N LEU A 229 -20.27 64.39 -56.68
CA LEU A 229 -20.12 65.44 -55.64
C LEU A 229 -18.99 65.18 -54.60
N ILE A 230 -18.67 66.13 -53.71
CA ILE A 230 -17.61 66.07 -52.66
C ILE A 230 -18.19 66.29 -51.21
N THR A 231 -17.85 65.45 -50.19
CA THR A 231 -18.25 65.60 -48.73
C THR A 231 -17.06 65.41 -47.71
N VAL A 232 -17.15 65.86 -46.42
CA VAL A 232 -15.99 66.01 -45.45
C VAL A 232 -16.19 65.37 -44.03
N ALA A 233 -15.13 64.78 -43.42
CA ALA A 233 -15.07 64.02 -42.14
C ALA A 233 -14.79 64.84 -40.82
N PRO A 234 -14.95 64.26 -39.58
CA PRO A 234 -14.49 64.83 -38.29
C PRO A 234 -12.96 64.88 -38.14
N GLY A 235 -12.46 65.82 -37.32
CA GLY A 235 -11.04 66.01 -37.07
C GLY A 235 -10.48 65.16 -35.92
N GLU A 236 -11.05 65.24 -34.72
CA GLU A 236 -10.56 64.57 -33.49
C GLU A 236 -11.68 64.40 -32.44
N ILE A 237 -11.57 63.45 -31.51
CA ILE A 237 -12.37 63.40 -30.27
C ILE A 237 -11.40 63.40 -29.07
N LYS A 238 -11.39 64.48 -28.28
CA LYS A 238 -10.59 64.58 -27.07
C LYS A 238 -11.29 63.89 -25.90
N ILE A 239 -10.57 63.05 -25.15
CA ILE A 239 -11.07 62.31 -23.98
C ILE A 239 -10.25 62.70 -22.74
N VAL A 240 -10.92 63.10 -21.65
CA VAL A 240 -10.28 63.50 -20.38
C VAL A 240 -10.92 62.75 -19.22
N GLU A 241 -10.12 62.11 -18.37
CA GLU A 241 -10.57 61.55 -17.09
C GLU A 241 -10.50 62.63 -16.00
N ASN A 242 -11.60 62.81 -15.26
CA ASN A 242 -11.73 63.79 -14.19
C ASN A 242 -11.35 63.19 -12.84
N ASN A 243 -11.00 64.04 -11.86
CA ASN A 243 -10.59 63.59 -10.52
C ASN A 243 -11.67 62.77 -9.76
N ASN A 244 -12.95 62.96 -10.10
CA ASN A 244 -14.06 62.17 -9.54
C ASN A 244 -14.29 60.84 -10.29
N GLY A 245 -13.42 60.49 -11.24
CA GLY A 245 -13.47 59.28 -12.06
C GLY A 245 -14.40 59.30 -13.27
N SER A 246 -15.14 60.39 -13.51
CA SER A 246 -15.92 60.56 -14.76
C SER A 246 -15.04 60.89 -15.97
N PHE A 247 -15.53 60.66 -17.19
CA PHE A 247 -14.82 60.94 -18.44
C PHE A 247 -15.55 62.00 -19.27
N THR A 248 -14.82 62.95 -19.83
CA THR A 248 -15.36 64.00 -20.71
C THR A 248 -14.89 63.79 -22.15
N PHE A 249 -15.83 63.84 -23.10
CA PHE A 249 -15.62 63.66 -24.55
C PHE A 249 -15.93 64.94 -25.32
N THR A 250 -15.01 65.38 -26.18
CA THR A 250 -15.14 66.60 -26.98
C THR A 250 -14.80 66.34 -28.46
N PRO A 251 -15.79 66.22 -29.36
CA PRO A 251 -15.56 66.07 -30.81
C PRO A 251 -15.22 67.41 -31.49
N ILE A 252 -14.27 67.38 -32.43
CA ILE A 252 -13.70 68.54 -33.15
C ILE A 252 -13.81 68.31 -34.67
N LYS A 253 -14.18 69.34 -35.45
CA LYS A 253 -14.28 69.27 -36.93
C LYS A 253 -12.90 69.30 -37.61
N LYS A 254 -12.79 68.70 -38.81
CA LYS A 254 -11.58 68.78 -39.65
C LYS A 254 -11.42 70.22 -40.15
N GLY A 255 -10.45 70.96 -39.60
CA GLY A 255 -10.27 72.41 -39.81
C GLY A 255 -10.51 73.28 -38.57
N GLY A 256 -10.90 72.69 -37.44
CA GLY A 256 -11.14 73.39 -36.18
C GLY A 256 -12.60 73.76 -35.94
N GLY A 257 -12.96 74.00 -34.66
CA GLY A 257 -14.32 74.29 -34.20
C GLY A 257 -15.08 73.05 -33.69
N THR A 258 -16.19 73.30 -32.97
CA THR A 258 -17.02 72.27 -32.34
C THR A 258 -18.20 71.85 -33.22
N TYR A 259 -18.75 70.68 -32.91
CA TYR A 259 -20.06 70.24 -33.42
C TYR A 259 -21.18 71.00 -32.72
N MET A 260 -22.32 71.13 -33.41
CA MET A 260 -23.45 71.88 -32.89
C MET A 260 -24.09 71.18 -31.69
N THR A 261 -24.69 71.95 -30.80
CA THR A 261 -25.51 71.42 -29.70
C THR A 261 -26.57 70.47 -30.25
N GLY A 262 -26.77 69.33 -29.59
CA GLY A 262 -27.74 68.32 -30.02
C GLY A 262 -27.19 67.29 -31.02
N SER A 263 -25.92 67.43 -31.44
CA SER A 263 -25.25 66.37 -32.21
C SER A 263 -25.12 65.11 -31.38
N GLU A 264 -25.30 63.95 -32.01
CA GLU A 264 -25.12 62.66 -31.36
C GLU A 264 -23.69 62.16 -31.57
N LEU A 265 -22.96 61.95 -30.48
CA LEU A 265 -21.67 61.28 -30.46
C LEU A 265 -21.85 59.80 -30.12
N HIS A 266 -21.48 58.94 -31.06
CA HIS A 266 -21.53 57.49 -30.90
C HIS A 266 -20.15 56.98 -30.53
N ILE A 267 -20.03 56.29 -29.38
CA ILE A 267 -18.76 55.80 -28.81
C ILE A 267 -18.78 54.28 -28.68
N PRO A 268 -17.72 53.57 -29.10
CA PRO A 268 -17.65 52.11 -28.98
C PRO A 268 -17.73 51.67 -27.51
N GLY A 269 -18.56 50.67 -27.24
CA GLY A 269 -18.79 50.14 -25.89
C GLY A 269 -19.90 50.81 -25.09
N LEU A 270 -20.43 51.95 -25.57
CA LEU A 270 -21.61 52.58 -24.99
C LEU A 270 -22.85 52.24 -25.85
N THR A 271 -23.94 51.83 -25.19
CA THR A 271 -25.16 51.40 -25.88
C THR A 271 -26.08 52.55 -26.28
N LYS A 272 -25.87 53.76 -25.75
CA LYS A 272 -26.66 54.95 -26.05
C LYS A 272 -25.75 56.06 -26.60
N PRO A 273 -26.19 56.82 -27.61
CA PRO A 273 -25.45 57.98 -28.07
C PRO A 273 -25.31 59.03 -26.96
N LEU A 274 -24.19 59.72 -26.96
CA LEU A 274 -23.92 60.83 -26.07
C LEU A 274 -24.33 62.13 -26.76
N ILE A 275 -25.19 62.91 -26.11
CA ILE A 275 -25.67 64.18 -26.68
C ILE A 275 -24.65 65.27 -26.38
N ILE A 276 -24.15 65.92 -27.42
CA ILE A 276 -23.20 67.03 -27.30
C ILE A 276 -23.90 68.28 -26.78
N GLY A 277 -23.42 68.80 -25.65
CA GLY A 277 -23.93 69.99 -24.99
C GLY A 277 -23.52 71.30 -25.68
N SER A 278 -23.97 72.42 -25.13
CA SER A 278 -23.73 73.76 -25.67
C SER A 278 -22.26 74.18 -25.69
N ASN A 279 -21.42 73.54 -24.88
CA ASN A 279 -19.97 73.73 -24.85
C ASN A 279 -19.22 72.83 -25.86
N GLY A 280 -19.93 72.05 -26.67
CA GLY A 280 -19.34 71.13 -27.64
C GLY A 280 -18.78 69.84 -27.04
N SER A 281 -19.16 69.47 -25.80
CA SER A 281 -18.68 68.25 -25.14
C SER A 281 -19.79 67.53 -24.36
N VAL A 282 -19.45 66.35 -23.81
CA VAL A 282 -20.33 65.51 -22.97
C VAL A 282 -19.53 64.74 -21.92
N THR A 283 -20.05 64.64 -20.69
CA THR A 283 -19.39 63.96 -19.56
C THR A 283 -20.17 62.71 -19.13
N VAL A 284 -19.44 61.60 -18.90
CA VAL A 284 -19.96 60.27 -18.59
C VAL A 284 -19.37 59.77 -17.26
N PRO A 285 -20.18 59.39 -16.25
CA PRO A 285 -19.72 58.79 -15.01
C PRO A 285 -18.92 57.48 -15.20
N ARG A 286 -18.00 57.15 -14.28
CA ARG A 286 -17.13 55.95 -14.38
C ARG A 286 -17.93 54.64 -14.54
N ASN A 287 -19.01 54.49 -13.78
CA ASN A 287 -19.85 53.29 -13.79
C ASN A 287 -20.71 53.13 -15.06
N GLN A 288 -20.70 54.13 -15.94
CA GLN A 288 -21.34 54.07 -17.26
C GLN A 288 -20.32 53.81 -18.38
N MET A 289 -19.03 53.75 -18.05
CA MET A 289 -17.99 53.31 -18.98
C MET A 289 -18.11 51.80 -19.22
N PRO A 290 -17.56 51.27 -20.33
CA PRO A 290 -17.53 49.83 -20.55
C PRO A 290 -16.81 49.09 -19.41
N VAL A 291 -17.13 47.81 -19.21
CA VAL A 291 -16.51 46.98 -18.16
C VAL A 291 -15.01 46.82 -18.40
N ASN A 292 -14.63 46.60 -19.66
CA ASN A 292 -13.26 46.42 -20.13
C ASN A 292 -12.86 47.57 -21.05
N ASP A 293 -11.55 47.71 -21.28
CA ASP A 293 -11.04 48.65 -22.28
C ASP A 293 -11.49 48.22 -23.69
N ILE A 294 -12.00 49.15 -24.51
CA ILE A 294 -12.54 48.90 -25.85
C ILE A 294 -11.92 49.86 -26.88
N THR A 295 -11.43 49.32 -27.98
CA THR A 295 -11.04 50.07 -29.18
C THR A 295 -12.14 49.97 -30.23
N GLY A 296 -12.56 51.08 -30.84
CA GLY A 296 -13.56 51.04 -31.91
C GLY A 296 -13.79 52.36 -32.62
N ARG A 297 -14.75 52.37 -33.54
CA ARG A 297 -15.08 53.54 -34.37
C ARG A 297 -16.12 54.44 -33.70
N ALA A 298 -15.83 55.73 -33.65
CA ALA A 298 -16.73 56.78 -33.23
C ALA A 298 -17.10 57.69 -34.41
N TYR A 299 -18.32 58.20 -34.44
CA TYR A 299 -18.80 59.13 -35.45
C TYR A 299 -19.79 60.13 -34.85
N ILE A 300 -20.07 61.20 -35.61
CA ILE A 300 -21.01 62.24 -35.22
C ILE A 300 -22.16 62.27 -36.22
N LYS A 301 -23.38 62.36 -35.70
CA LYS A 301 -24.58 62.60 -36.48
C LYS A 301 -25.14 63.98 -36.14
N ASP A 302 -25.09 64.88 -37.12
CA ASP A 302 -25.69 66.21 -37.01
C ASP A 302 -27.21 66.11 -37.26
N PRO A 303 -28.07 66.92 -36.61
CA PRO A 303 -29.52 66.88 -36.80
C PRO A 303 -29.98 67.14 -38.24
N ASP A 304 -29.29 68.04 -38.94
CA ASP A 304 -29.67 68.53 -40.27
C ASP A 304 -28.77 67.98 -41.40
N LYS A 305 -27.87 67.03 -41.09
CA LYS A 305 -26.94 66.45 -42.07
C LYS A 305 -26.85 64.93 -41.92
N GLY A 306 -26.31 64.28 -42.95
CA GLY A 306 -25.93 62.88 -42.88
C GLY A 306 -24.79 62.63 -41.90
N ASN A 307 -24.46 61.35 -41.72
CA ASN A 307 -23.38 60.94 -40.83
C ASN A 307 -22.03 61.51 -41.29
N SER A 308 -21.20 61.86 -40.33
CA SER A 308 -19.80 62.11 -40.61
C SER A 308 -19.05 60.78 -40.83
N ALA A 309 -17.93 60.82 -41.55
CA ALA A 309 -17.04 59.67 -41.61
C ALA A 309 -16.50 59.35 -40.21
N SER A 310 -16.23 58.08 -39.92
CA SER A 310 -15.85 57.63 -38.56
C SER A 310 -14.36 57.82 -38.25
N ILE A 311 -13.99 57.93 -36.97
CA ILE A 311 -12.60 57.88 -36.48
C ILE A 311 -12.39 56.76 -35.45
N ASN A 312 -11.19 56.20 -35.33
CA ASN A 312 -10.86 55.19 -34.31
C ASN A 312 -10.50 55.84 -32.97
N ILE A 313 -11.07 55.34 -31.86
CA ILE A 313 -10.75 55.78 -30.50
C ILE A 313 -10.59 54.60 -29.52
N ASN A 314 -9.86 54.84 -28.43
CA ASN A 314 -9.71 53.92 -27.29
C ASN A 314 -10.53 54.43 -26.10
N VAL A 315 -11.32 53.54 -25.49
CA VAL A 315 -12.21 53.82 -24.37
C VAL A 315 -11.79 52.95 -23.18
N PHE A 316 -11.45 53.56 -22.06
CA PHE A 316 -11.01 52.83 -20.85
C PHE A 316 -12.20 52.25 -20.08
N GLY A 317 -12.08 51.00 -19.67
CA GLY A 317 -13.09 50.32 -18.84
C GLY A 317 -12.85 50.46 -17.35
N TYR A 318 -13.93 50.33 -16.56
CA TYR A 318 -13.92 50.64 -15.13
C TYR A 318 -13.43 49.50 -14.20
N LYS A 319 -13.40 48.25 -14.68
CA LYS A 319 -12.97 47.08 -13.89
C LYS A 319 -11.54 46.64 -14.22
N THR A 320 -10.81 46.14 -13.22
CA THR A 320 -9.50 45.48 -13.44
C THR A 320 -9.70 44.15 -14.16
N VAL A 321 -8.93 43.89 -15.22
CA VAL A 321 -9.02 42.62 -15.96
C VAL A 321 -8.56 41.44 -15.11
N THR A 322 -9.18 40.27 -15.28
CA THR A 322 -8.79 39.03 -14.60
C THR A 322 -7.39 38.58 -14.99
N PRO A 323 -6.53 38.21 -14.03
CA PRO A 323 -5.15 37.81 -14.35
C PRO A 323 -5.04 36.40 -14.92
N ILE A 324 -3.95 36.18 -15.66
CA ILE A 324 -3.37 34.86 -15.94
C ILE A 324 -2.20 34.67 -14.97
N ILE A 325 -2.15 33.50 -14.33
CA ILE A 325 -1.20 33.18 -13.26
C ILE A 325 -0.39 31.95 -13.66
N SER A 326 0.93 32.01 -13.47
CA SER A 326 1.82 30.85 -13.54
C SER A 326 2.77 30.87 -12.34
N GLY A 327 2.99 29.71 -11.72
CA GLY A 327 3.85 29.57 -10.55
C GLY A 327 5.06 28.67 -10.80
N ALA A 328 6.19 28.99 -10.19
CA ALA A 328 7.36 28.14 -10.13
C ALA A 328 7.98 28.19 -8.72
N THR A 329 8.46 27.04 -8.25
CA THR A 329 9.23 26.95 -7.01
C THR A 329 10.71 26.93 -7.35
N ILE A 330 11.47 27.85 -6.75
CA ILE A 330 12.93 27.83 -6.83
C ILE A 330 13.51 27.11 -5.60
N PRO A 331 14.63 26.36 -5.74
CA PRO A 331 15.40 25.89 -4.59
C PRO A 331 15.75 27.07 -3.68
N GLU A 332 15.81 26.84 -2.36
CA GLU A 332 16.12 27.86 -1.32
C GLU A 332 14.97 28.81 -0.87
N GLY A 333 13.70 28.43 -1.08
CA GLY A 333 12.66 28.80 -0.09
C GLY A 333 11.60 29.84 -0.49
N VAL A 334 11.56 30.30 -1.76
CA VAL A 334 10.53 31.23 -2.23
C VAL A 334 9.73 30.64 -3.38
N HIS A 335 8.40 30.74 -3.31
CA HIS A 335 7.53 30.42 -4.44
C HIS A 335 7.22 31.71 -5.21
N VAL A 336 7.42 31.67 -6.53
CA VAL A 336 7.30 32.84 -7.39
C VAL A 336 6.07 32.67 -8.28
N LEU A 337 5.11 33.58 -8.12
CA LEU A 337 3.96 33.71 -9.01
C LEU A 337 4.21 34.82 -10.01
N THR A 338 3.99 34.53 -11.28
CA THR A 338 3.95 35.52 -12.36
C THR A 338 2.48 35.81 -12.70
N ILE A 339 2.08 37.08 -12.59
CA ILE A 339 0.69 37.54 -12.71
C ILE A 339 0.61 38.56 -13.85
N THR A 340 -0.08 38.22 -14.93
CA THR A 340 -0.18 39.02 -16.17
C THR A 340 -1.62 39.24 -16.59
N LYS A 341 -1.87 40.23 -17.44
CA LYS A 341 -3.17 40.40 -18.11
C LYS A 341 -3.32 39.36 -19.24
N PRO A 342 -4.54 39.11 -19.74
CA PRO A 342 -4.77 38.14 -20.83
C PRO A 342 -4.00 38.42 -22.13
N ASN A 343 -3.62 39.69 -22.37
CA ASN A 343 -2.81 40.09 -23.52
C ASN A 343 -1.29 39.96 -23.27
N GLY A 344 -0.87 39.35 -22.16
CA GLY A 344 0.54 39.15 -21.78
C GLY A 344 1.21 40.38 -21.14
N SER A 345 0.56 41.55 -21.10
CA SER A 345 1.13 42.73 -20.44
C SER A 345 1.00 42.68 -18.92
N TYR A 346 1.88 43.37 -18.21
CA TYR A 346 1.84 43.45 -16.74
C TYR A 346 0.79 44.44 -16.24
N TYR A 347 0.30 44.18 -15.02
CA TYR A 347 -0.42 45.18 -14.23
C TYR A 347 0.56 46.28 -13.77
N LYS A 348 0.03 47.46 -13.41
CA LYS A 348 0.88 48.54 -12.87
C LYS A 348 1.55 48.08 -11.57
N THR A 349 2.77 48.55 -11.33
CA THR A 349 3.48 48.36 -10.06
C THR A 349 2.60 48.75 -8.88
N ASP A 350 2.74 48.04 -7.75
CA ASP A 350 1.94 48.21 -6.53
C ASP A 350 0.46 47.87 -6.68
N SER A 351 0.05 47.19 -7.77
CA SER A 351 -1.26 46.55 -7.83
C SER A 351 -1.41 45.56 -6.67
N ILE A 352 -2.56 45.61 -6.01
CA ILE A 352 -2.82 44.84 -4.80
C ILE A 352 -3.30 43.44 -5.19
N ILE A 353 -2.68 42.42 -4.61
CA ILE A 353 -3.02 41.01 -4.77
C ILE A 353 -3.57 40.49 -3.44
N ASN A 354 -4.75 39.87 -3.50
CA ASN A 354 -5.33 39.13 -2.38
C ASN A 354 -5.49 37.67 -2.80
N ILE A 355 -4.85 36.76 -2.09
CA ILE A 355 -4.99 35.31 -2.26
C ILE A 355 -6.00 34.84 -1.20
N LYS A 356 -7.03 34.12 -1.63
CA LYS A 356 -8.03 33.53 -0.74
C LYS A 356 -7.34 32.50 0.16
N ASP A 357 -7.80 32.42 1.42
CA ASP A 357 -7.19 31.62 2.50
C ASP A 357 -5.84 32.11 3.04
N PHE A 358 -5.30 33.21 2.49
CA PHE A 358 -4.12 33.90 3.04
C PHE A 358 -4.52 35.20 3.72
N SER A 359 -3.98 35.44 4.93
CA SER A 359 -4.28 36.65 5.72
C SER A 359 -3.57 37.90 5.21
N ASN A 360 -2.51 37.73 4.42
CA ASN A 360 -1.63 38.81 3.98
C ASN A 360 -2.13 39.41 2.67
N THR A 361 -2.02 40.74 2.56
CA THR A 361 -2.17 41.46 1.30
C THR A 361 -0.79 41.61 0.65
N TYR A 362 -0.70 41.31 -0.64
CA TYR A 362 0.55 41.37 -1.39
C TYR A 362 0.54 42.50 -2.42
N LYS A 363 1.73 42.94 -2.81
CA LYS A 363 1.92 43.96 -3.86
C LYS A 363 2.71 43.38 -5.01
N LEU A 364 2.29 43.71 -6.23
CA LEU A 364 2.94 43.26 -7.44
C LEU A 364 4.15 44.12 -7.79
N THR A 365 5.26 43.47 -8.17
CA THR A 365 6.44 44.15 -8.71
C THR A 365 6.18 44.70 -10.12
N ALA A 366 7.09 45.56 -10.62
CA ALA A 366 7.02 46.14 -11.97
C ALA A 366 7.01 45.09 -13.09
N ASN A 367 7.52 43.88 -12.83
CA ASN A 367 7.59 42.76 -13.78
C ASN A 367 6.48 41.72 -13.58
N GLY A 368 5.42 42.05 -12.83
CA GLY A 368 4.32 41.12 -12.59
C GLY A 368 4.66 39.94 -11.68
N LEU A 369 5.77 40.02 -10.93
CA LEU A 369 6.19 38.97 -10.00
C LEU A 369 5.63 39.22 -8.60
N LEU A 370 5.18 38.14 -7.97
CA LEU A 370 4.83 38.03 -6.56
C LEU A 370 5.68 36.92 -5.93
N MET A 371 6.46 37.27 -4.91
CA MET A 371 7.27 36.34 -4.13
C MET A 371 6.56 36.04 -2.82
N ILE A 372 6.32 34.76 -2.53
CA ILE A 372 5.69 34.31 -1.29
C ILE A 372 6.68 33.44 -0.52
N ALA A 373 6.92 33.78 0.75
CA ALA A 373 7.74 32.97 1.64
C ALA A 373 7.07 31.62 1.90
N ARG A 374 7.83 30.52 1.76
CA ARG A 374 7.31 29.16 1.96
C ARG A 374 6.79 28.88 3.37
N SER A 375 7.26 29.60 4.40
CA SER A 375 6.71 29.49 5.76
C SER A 375 5.23 29.91 5.87
N SER A 376 4.70 30.60 4.86
CA SER A 376 3.28 30.96 4.79
C SER A 376 2.42 29.90 4.07
N PHE A 377 3.01 28.77 3.66
CA PHE A 377 2.33 27.77 2.84
C PHE A 377 1.53 26.77 3.70
N PRO A 378 0.44 26.22 3.14
CA PRO A 378 -0.38 25.21 3.82
C PRO A 378 0.37 23.88 3.98
N MET A 379 -0.12 23.09 4.95
CA MET A 379 0.41 21.75 5.22
C MET A 379 0.16 20.75 4.07
N TYR A 380 -0.83 21.02 3.22
CA TYR A 380 -1.20 20.22 2.05
C TYR A 380 -1.34 21.11 0.81
N ASP A 381 -1.26 20.52 -0.37
CA ASP A 381 -1.53 21.19 -1.65
C ASP A 381 -2.87 21.94 -1.62
N LEU A 382 -2.84 23.22 -2.00
CA LEU A 382 -4.01 24.10 -1.93
C LEU A 382 -4.30 24.69 -3.31
N ASN A 383 -5.45 24.31 -3.86
CA ASN A 383 -6.07 25.02 -4.96
C ASN A 383 -6.97 26.12 -4.40
N THR A 384 -6.60 27.37 -4.62
CA THR A 384 -7.37 28.54 -4.15
C THR A 384 -7.49 29.58 -5.26
N THR A 385 -8.04 30.76 -4.95
CA THR A 385 -8.21 31.86 -5.91
C THR A 385 -7.48 33.12 -5.46
N LEU A 386 -7.17 34.01 -6.40
CA LEU A 386 -6.66 35.34 -6.09
C LEU A 386 -7.36 36.43 -6.92
N THR A 387 -7.29 37.67 -6.46
CA THR A 387 -7.79 38.86 -7.15
C THR A 387 -6.74 39.95 -7.25
N VAL A 388 -6.87 40.81 -8.27
CA VAL A 388 -5.98 41.96 -8.51
C VAL A 388 -6.79 43.25 -8.48
N LYS A 389 -6.30 44.27 -7.77
CA LYS A 389 -6.82 45.64 -7.84
C LYS A 389 -5.75 46.60 -8.36
N GLN A 390 -6.00 47.20 -9.52
CA GLN A 390 -5.08 48.16 -10.14
C GLN A 390 -5.61 49.60 -10.01
N LEU A 391 -4.93 50.43 -9.20
CA LEU A 391 -5.31 51.83 -8.94
C LEU A 391 -6.77 51.96 -8.44
N GLU A 392 -7.49 52.97 -8.91
CA GLU A 392 -8.90 53.27 -8.61
C GLU A 392 -9.90 52.41 -9.40
N LYS A 393 -9.44 51.41 -10.20
CA LYS A 393 -10.35 50.47 -10.85
C LYS A 393 -10.99 49.53 -9.82
N GLU A 394 -12.17 49.01 -10.14
CA GLU A 394 -12.75 47.91 -9.36
C GLU A 394 -11.87 46.66 -9.43
N VAL A 395 -11.95 45.80 -8.40
CA VAL A 395 -11.19 44.54 -8.30
C VAL A 395 -11.53 43.61 -9.46
N SER A 396 -10.57 42.79 -9.89
CA SER A 396 -10.80 41.77 -10.91
C SER A 396 -11.77 40.68 -10.46
N ASN A 397 -12.26 39.85 -11.39
CA ASN A 397 -12.83 38.56 -10.98
C ASN A 397 -11.71 37.67 -10.39
N GLU A 398 -12.11 36.66 -9.62
CA GLU A 398 -11.21 35.63 -9.08
C GLU A 398 -10.52 34.84 -10.20
N ALA A 399 -9.25 34.49 -9.98
CA ALA A 399 -8.46 33.61 -10.84
C ALA A 399 -7.85 32.47 -10.01
N MET A 400 -7.85 31.25 -10.55
CA MET A 400 -7.32 30.06 -9.87
C MET A 400 -5.80 30.14 -9.69
N VAL A 401 -5.32 29.73 -8.52
CA VAL A 401 -3.89 29.59 -8.20
C VAL A 401 -3.66 28.30 -7.43
N PHE A 402 -2.56 27.61 -7.74
CA PHE A 402 -2.09 26.44 -7.02
C PHE A 402 -0.94 26.83 -6.09
N ILE A 403 -1.04 26.45 -4.82
CA ILE A 403 0.01 26.62 -3.81
C ILE A 403 0.44 25.22 -3.33
N PRO A 404 1.71 24.82 -3.54
CA PRO A 404 2.19 23.49 -3.15
C PRO A 404 2.39 23.35 -1.64
N GLU A 405 2.35 22.11 -1.13
CA GLU A 405 2.68 21.77 0.26
C GLU A 405 4.16 22.04 0.64
N TYR A 406 4.42 22.30 1.93
CA TYR A 406 5.78 22.59 2.45
C TYR A 406 6.24 21.70 3.62
N LYS A 407 5.34 20.95 4.26
CA LYS A 407 5.67 20.07 5.40
C LYS A 407 5.75 18.61 4.95
N THR A 408 6.74 17.86 5.44
CA THR A 408 6.81 16.41 5.22
C THR A 408 5.64 15.73 5.91
N ILE A 409 4.85 14.95 5.17
CA ILE A 409 3.74 14.18 5.72
C ILE A 409 4.31 13.05 6.59
N TYR A 410 3.67 12.73 7.72
CA TYR A 410 4.07 11.61 8.59
C TYR A 410 3.83 10.26 7.89
N ALA A 411 4.56 9.22 8.30
CA ALA A 411 4.34 7.89 7.77
C ALA A 411 3.19 7.19 8.51
N GLU A 412 2.28 6.56 7.76
CA GLU A 412 1.14 5.82 8.33
C GLU A 412 1.33 4.31 8.20
N ASN A 413 1.90 3.86 7.09
CA ASN A 413 2.11 2.44 6.81
C ASN A 413 3.59 2.08 6.88
N ILE A 414 4.00 1.49 8.01
CA ILE A 414 5.39 1.11 8.25
C ILE A 414 5.51 -0.41 8.17
N ASN A 415 6.41 -0.89 7.31
CA ASN A 415 6.76 -2.32 7.27
C ASN A 415 8.21 -2.46 7.68
N GLN A 416 8.51 -3.49 8.47
CA GLN A 416 9.87 -3.83 8.85
C GLN A 416 10.15 -5.30 8.58
N ASN A 417 11.37 -5.61 8.18
CA ASN A 417 11.87 -6.96 8.03
C ASN A 417 13.26 -7.08 8.66
N GLN A 418 13.48 -8.13 9.44
CA GLN A 418 14.77 -8.40 10.07
C GLN A 418 15.47 -9.50 9.29
N SER A 419 16.69 -9.23 8.86
CA SER A 419 17.53 -10.22 8.17
C SER A 419 17.93 -11.35 9.11
N TYR A 420 18.41 -12.45 8.54
CA TYR A 420 18.94 -13.57 9.31
C TYR A 420 20.08 -13.16 10.27
N TYR A 421 20.93 -12.21 9.87
CA TYR A 421 22.01 -11.68 10.72
C TYR A 421 21.54 -10.62 11.72
N GLY A 422 20.27 -10.21 11.63
CA GLY A 422 19.63 -9.35 12.62
C GLY A 422 19.51 -7.87 12.22
N ASP A 423 20.08 -7.43 11.10
CA ASP A 423 19.84 -6.07 10.57
C ASP A 423 18.35 -5.88 10.27
N VAL A 424 17.79 -4.72 10.64
CA VAL A 424 16.37 -4.40 10.43
C VAL A 424 16.22 -3.41 9.28
N THR A 425 15.52 -3.83 8.25
CA THR A 425 15.11 -2.97 7.14
C THR A 425 13.71 -2.42 7.40
N ILE A 426 13.51 -1.11 7.24
CA ILE A 426 12.22 -0.46 7.48
C ILE A 426 11.83 0.35 6.26
N SER A 427 10.61 0.15 5.75
CA SER A 427 9.98 1.02 4.76
C SER A 427 8.94 1.91 5.43
N PHE A 428 9.09 3.22 5.28
CA PHE A 428 8.08 4.19 5.65
C PHE A 428 7.23 4.50 4.41
N LYS A 429 5.90 4.48 4.55
CA LYS A 429 4.98 4.90 3.50
C LYS A 429 4.09 6.04 3.97
N LYS A 430 3.85 6.97 3.06
CA LYS A 430 2.89 8.05 3.20
C LYS A 430 1.45 7.50 3.33
N PRO A 431 0.48 8.29 3.80
CA PRO A 431 -0.93 7.88 3.89
C PRO A 431 -1.53 7.36 2.58
N ASN A 432 -1.08 7.90 1.44
CA ASN A 432 -1.49 7.46 0.11
C ASN A 432 -0.83 6.14 -0.36
N GLY A 433 0.07 5.56 0.43
CA GLY A 433 0.77 4.31 0.14
C GLY A 433 2.13 4.47 -0.54
N ASP A 434 2.51 5.68 -0.96
CA ASP A 434 3.78 5.94 -1.62
C ASP A 434 4.97 5.83 -0.67
N LEU A 435 6.10 5.34 -1.18
CA LEU A 435 7.38 5.36 -0.47
C LEU A 435 7.96 6.79 -0.44
N TYR A 436 8.75 7.08 0.60
CA TYR A 436 9.54 8.31 0.63
C TYR A 436 10.69 8.23 -0.39
N PRO A 437 11.06 9.35 -1.03
CA PRO A 437 12.11 9.38 -2.04
C PRO A 437 13.49 9.14 -1.44
N ASN A 438 14.42 8.64 -2.25
CA ASN A 438 15.84 8.50 -1.91
C ASN A 438 16.41 9.82 -1.38
N GLY A 439 17.20 9.74 -0.31
CA GLY A 439 17.77 10.92 0.36
C GLY A 439 16.86 11.55 1.43
N THR A 440 15.64 11.04 1.63
CA THR A 440 14.81 11.40 2.79
C THR A 440 15.50 10.95 4.07
N THR A 441 15.58 11.82 5.08
CA THR A 441 16.15 11.47 6.40
C THR A 441 15.05 11.03 7.34
N VAL A 442 15.26 9.89 8.00
CA VAL A 442 14.48 9.42 9.16
C VAL A 442 15.37 9.56 10.38
N THR A 443 14.98 10.39 11.32
CA THR A 443 15.72 10.63 12.57
C THR A 443 14.99 9.93 13.70
N PHE A 444 15.67 8.99 14.38
CA PHE A 444 15.21 8.38 15.62
C PHE A 444 15.80 9.12 16.82
N GLU A 445 15.02 9.29 17.89
CA GLU A 445 15.44 10.04 19.09
C GLU A 445 16.70 9.46 19.74
N LYS A 446 16.79 8.14 19.91
CA LYS A 446 17.99 7.49 20.49
C LYS A 446 19.05 7.07 19.49
N MET A 447 18.68 6.72 18.26
CA MET A 447 19.60 6.09 17.29
C MET A 447 20.17 7.07 16.23
N GLY A 448 19.65 8.29 16.15
CA GLY A 448 20.08 9.31 15.20
C GLY A 448 19.51 9.11 13.79
N ASP A 449 20.24 9.63 12.80
CA ASP A 449 19.77 9.77 11.42
C ASP A 449 20.05 8.54 10.56
N PHE A 450 19.04 8.15 9.77
CA PHE A 450 19.14 7.15 8.71
C PHE A 450 18.59 7.73 7.41
N VAL A 451 19.20 7.38 6.29
CA VAL A 451 18.81 7.90 4.97
C VAL A 451 18.07 6.82 4.21
N VAL A 452 16.90 7.17 3.68
CA VAL A 452 16.11 6.32 2.80
C VAL A 452 16.90 6.08 1.51
N ASP A 453 17.12 4.82 1.16
CA ASP A 453 17.86 4.39 -0.03
C ASP A 453 17.03 4.52 -1.33
N SER A 454 17.62 4.10 -2.46
CA SER A 454 16.96 4.14 -3.77
C SER A 454 15.72 3.25 -3.87
N ASN A 455 15.53 2.31 -2.96
CA ASN A 455 14.41 1.37 -2.92
C ASN A 455 13.31 1.81 -1.92
N GLY A 456 13.52 2.91 -1.18
CA GLY A 456 12.57 3.41 -0.19
C GLY A 456 12.72 2.79 1.20
N TYR A 457 13.87 2.20 1.51
CA TYR A 457 14.14 1.56 2.81
C TYR A 457 15.25 2.27 3.57
N ILE A 458 15.19 2.19 4.89
CA ILE A 458 16.37 2.38 5.76
C ILE A 458 16.82 1.01 6.28
N THR A 459 18.11 0.89 6.61
CA THR A 459 18.64 -0.29 7.30
C THR A 459 19.25 0.12 8.63
N ILE A 460 18.79 -0.50 9.71
CA ILE A 460 19.35 -0.37 11.06
C ILE A 460 20.26 -1.57 11.30
N PRO A 461 21.59 -1.36 11.42
CA PRO A 461 22.55 -2.42 11.73
C PRO A 461 22.25 -3.12 13.06
N PHE A 462 22.49 -4.44 13.13
CA PHE A 462 22.24 -5.27 14.30
C PHE A 462 22.89 -4.76 15.60
N ASP A 463 24.10 -4.22 15.51
CA ASP A 463 24.86 -3.68 16.66
C ASP A 463 24.25 -2.40 17.25
N LYS A 464 23.35 -1.73 16.52
CA LYS A 464 22.59 -0.57 16.99
C LYS A 464 21.25 -0.92 17.64
N LEU A 465 20.81 -2.19 17.59
CA LEU A 465 19.53 -2.63 18.15
C LEU A 465 19.65 -2.93 19.65
N GLU A 466 18.60 -2.63 20.42
CA GLU A 466 18.47 -3.11 21.80
C GLU A 466 18.24 -4.65 21.84
N LEU A 467 18.46 -5.30 22.99
CA LEU A 467 18.31 -6.76 23.11
C LEU A 467 16.90 -7.25 22.77
N ASN A 468 15.87 -6.54 23.25
CA ASN A 468 14.46 -6.88 23.02
C ASN A 468 13.80 -5.82 22.13
N SER A 469 12.70 -6.17 21.47
CA SER A 469 11.85 -5.20 20.76
C SER A 469 11.53 -3.98 21.64
N PHE A 470 11.68 -2.79 21.08
CA PHE A 470 11.55 -1.53 21.82
C PHE A 470 10.79 -0.47 21.01
N THR A 471 10.15 0.47 21.70
CA THR A 471 9.46 1.59 21.06
C THR A 471 10.37 2.81 21.01
N GLU A 472 10.45 3.43 19.84
CA GLU A 472 11.30 4.57 19.54
C GLU A 472 10.50 5.68 18.87
N LYS A 473 10.87 6.94 19.14
CA LYS A 473 10.30 8.11 18.49
C LYS A 473 11.07 8.44 17.23
N TYR A 474 10.36 8.88 16.19
CA TYR A 474 10.99 9.29 14.94
C TYR A 474 10.30 10.48 14.28
N VAL A 475 11.07 11.19 13.45
CA VAL A 475 10.60 12.21 12.50
C VAL A 475 11.16 11.92 11.11
N ILE A 476 10.43 12.32 10.07
CA ILE A 476 10.84 12.17 8.66
C ILE A 476 10.99 13.56 8.03
N LYS A 477 12.05 13.74 7.25
CA LYS A 477 12.32 14.98 6.52
C LYS A 477 12.69 14.68 5.06
N GLU A 478 11.77 15.03 4.15
CA GLU A 478 12.04 15.04 2.71
C GLU A 478 12.94 16.24 2.34
N TYR A 479 13.70 16.10 1.26
CA TYR A 479 14.55 17.17 0.73
C TYR A 479 13.70 18.43 0.45
N ASP A 480 14.17 19.59 0.90
CA ASP A 480 13.48 20.90 0.79
C ASP A 480 12.10 21.02 1.44
N LYS A 481 11.75 20.16 2.41
CA LYS A 481 10.54 20.27 3.24
C LYS A 481 10.86 20.45 4.73
N GLU A 482 9.92 20.99 5.50
CA GLU A 482 9.98 20.92 6.96
C GLU A 482 9.75 19.49 7.45
N GLN A 483 10.30 19.17 8.64
CA GLN A 483 10.15 17.84 9.24
C GLN A 483 8.68 17.51 9.55
N SER A 484 8.35 16.22 9.54
CA SER A 484 7.04 15.72 9.95
C SER A 484 6.76 16.01 11.42
N ILE A 485 5.52 15.76 11.86
CA ILE A 485 5.25 15.59 13.28
C ILE A 485 5.97 14.34 13.81
N GLU A 486 6.25 14.32 15.11
CA GLU A 486 6.82 13.17 15.81
C GLU A 486 5.82 12.01 15.84
N ALA A 487 6.31 10.79 15.63
CA ALA A 487 5.56 9.54 15.70
C ALA A 487 6.36 8.44 16.41
N ASN A 488 5.69 7.35 16.79
CA ASN A 488 6.31 6.21 17.45
C ASN A 488 6.36 5.00 16.52
N ILE A 489 7.38 4.17 16.67
CA ILE A 489 7.54 2.88 15.99
C ILE A 489 8.11 1.86 16.96
N THR A 490 7.62 0.61 16.92
CA THR A 490 8.25 -0.51 17.61
C THR A 490 9.22 -1.20 16.67
N ILE A 491 10.49 -1.28 17.06
CA ILE A 491 11.59 -1.84 16.26
C ILE A 491 11.97 -3.19 16.87
N LYS A 492 12.15 -4.21 16.02
CA LYS A 492 12.65 -5.52 16.44
C LYS A 492 14.04 -5.42 17.07
N GLY A 493 14.24 -6.08 18.20
CA GLY A 493 15.51 -6.14 18.90
C GLY A 493 16.42 -7.26 18.40
N GLN A 494 17.55 -7.44 19.07
CA GLN A 494 18.52 -8.48 18.72
C GLN A 494 17.96 -9.90 18.91
N ASN A 495 17.18 -10.13 19.97
CA ASN A 495 16.57 -11.43 20.29
C ASN A 495 15.48 -11.86 19.29
N ASP A 496 14.98 -10.93 18.47
CA ASP A 496 13.98 -11.22 17.44
C ASP A 496 14.62 -11.82 16.17
N SER A 497 15.96 -11.79 16.06
CA SER A 497 16.70 -12.37 14.95
C SER A 497 16.57 -13.90 14.94
N GLU A 498 16.22 -14.46 13.77
CA GLU A 498 16.10 -15.90 13.57
C GLU A 498 17.36 -16.67 13.99
N ARG A 499 18.55 -16.10 13.75
CA ARG A 499 19.83 -16.70 14.17
C ARG A 499 19.98 -16.79 15.68
N ILE A 500 19.62 -15.72 16.41
CA ILE A 500 19.68 -15.71 17.89
C ILE A 500 18.62 -16.66 18.48
N ILE A 501 17.44 -16.72 17.86
CA ILE A 501 16.40 -17.69 18.23
C ILE A 501 16.94 -19.13 18.10
N ILE A 502 17.60 -19.46 16.99
CA ILE A 502 18.21 -20.78 16.79
C ILE A 502 19.31 -21.05 17.84
N GLN A 503 20.21 -20.09 18.08
CA GLN A 503 21.23 -20.20 19.11
C GLN A 503 20.63 -20.50 20.49
N ASN A 504 19.55 -19.81 20.86
CA ASN A 504 18.83 -20.03 22.12
C ASN A 504 18.17 -21.42 22.17
N LYS A 505 17.65 -21.95 21.05
CA LYS A 505 17.15 -23.33 20.99
C LYS A 505 18.27 -24.36 21.25
N ILE A 506 19.46 -24.15 20.68
CA ILE A 506 20.64 -25.02 20.90
C ILE A 506 21.07 -24.95 22.37
N LEU A 507 21.16 -23.73 22.93
CA LEU A 507 21.50 -23.51 24.35
C LEU A 507 20.50 -24.19 25.30
N SER A 508 19.20 -24.08 24.99
CA SER A 508 18.14 -24.75 25.75
C SER A 508 18.34 -26.27 25.77
N LYS A 509 18.67 -26.87 24.61
CA LYS A 509 18.92 -28.31 24.53
C LYS A 509 20.16 -28.75 25.31
N MET A 510 21.23 -27.95 25.24
CA MET A 510 22.44 -28.18 26.04
C MET A 510 22.11 -28.20 27.54
N ASN A 511 21.35 -27.21 28.02
CA ASN A 511 20.96 -27.11 29.43
C ASN A 511 20.04 -28.25 29.86
N GLU A 512 19.10 -28.66 29.00
CA GLU A 512 18.27 -29.86 29.24
C GLU A 512 19.14 -31.11 29.45
N LEU A 513 20.18 -31.28 28.63
CA LEU A 513 21.09 -32.40 28.73
C LEU A 513 21.94 -32.35 30.01
N LYS A 514 22.44 -31.17 30.41
CA LYS A 514 23.16 -30.98 31.68
C LYS A 514 22.28 -31.32 32.88
N THR A 515 21.03 -30.82 32.91
CA THR A 515 20.08 -31.14 33.99
C THR A 515 19.76 -32.64 34.05
N LYS A 516 19.70 -33.32 32.90
CA LYS A 516 19.52 -34.78 32.87
C LYS A 516 20.73 -35.52 33.42
N LEU A 517 21.94 -35.08 33.08
CA LEU A 517 23.19 -35.63 33.59
C LEU A 517 23.31 -35.47 35.12
N ASP A 518 22.94 -34.31 35.66
CA ASP A 518 23.02 -34.05 37.11
C ASP A 518 22.16 -35.02 37.94
N ARG A 519 21.02 -35.46 37.39
CA ARG A 519 20.08 -36.38 38.03
C ARG A 519 20.54 -37.85 38.05
N LEU A 520 21.61 -38.18 37.34
CA LEU A 520 22.16 -39.54 37.31
C LEU A 520 22.94 -39.80 38.59
N ASN A 521 22.79 -41.00 39.18
CA ASN A 521 23.28 -41.28 40.52
C ASN A 521 24.45 -42.27 40.57
N ASN A 522 24.80 -42.92 39.45
CA ASN A 522 25.85 -43.93 39.44
C ASN A 522 27.21 -43.35 39.01
N LEU A 523 27.20 -42.28 38.22
CA LEU A 523 28.41 -41.56 37.81
C LEU A 523 29.03 -40.76 38.95
N THR A 524 30.37 -40.71 39.01
CA THR A 524 31.12 -39.88 39.95
C THR A 524 31.03 -38.39 39.59
N ASP A 525 31.20 -37.51 40.58
CA ASP A 525 31.15 -36.05 40.36
C ASP A 525 32.26 -35.56 39.41
N GLU A 526 33.45 -36.17 39.48
CA GLU A 526 34.56 -35.90 38.56
C GLU A 526 34.17 -36.25 37.11
N ARG A 527 33.53 -37.41 36.91
CA ARG A 527 33.09 -37.86 35.60
C ARG A 527 31.93 -37.01 35.05
N LYS A 528 30.98 -36.61 35.90
CA LYS A 528 29.93 -35.65 35.53
C LYS A 528 30.51 -34.33 35.05
N THR A 529 31.53 -33.82 35.76
CA THR A 529 32.22 -32.57 35.39
C THR A 529 32.85 -32.67 34.00
N GLU A 530 33.52 -33.77 33.69
CA GLU A 530 34.09 -34.03 32.36
C GLU A 530 33.01 -34.09 31.27
N LEU A 531 31.90 -34.78 31.54
CA LEU A 531 30.78 -34.89 30.60
C LEU A 531 30.09 -33.55 30.35
N ILE A 532 29.98 -32.69 31.36
CA ILE A 532 29.51 -31.30 31.22
C ILE A 532 30.43 -30.53 30.27
N GLY A 533 31.75 -30.63 30.44
CA GLY A 533 32.72 -30.00 29.54
C GLY A 533 32.58 -30.48 28.09
N ASN A 534 32.36 -31.78 27.89
CA ASN A 534 32.09 -32.35 26.55
C ASN A 534 30.79 -31.79 25.95
N ILE A 535 29.73 -31.66 26.75
CA ILE A 535 28.44 -31.07 26.30
C ILE A 535 28.62 -29.60 25.90
N GLU A 536 29.42 -28.83 26.66
CA GLU A 536 29.74 -27.44 26.33
C GLU A 536 30.56 -27.32 25.05
N GLN A 537 31.51 -28.22 24.81
CA GLN A 537 32.25 -28.27 23.55
C GLN A 537 31.33 -28.55 22.36
N LEU A 538 30.35 -29.45 22.50
CA LEU A 538 29.35 -29.70 21.46
C LEU A 538 28.50 -28.46 21.15
N TYR A 539 28.11 -27.71 22.19
CA TYR A 539 27.42 -26.43 22.02
C TYR A 539 28.31 -25.41 21.29
N ASN A 540 29.56 -25.22 21.71
CA ASN A 540 30.47 -24.28 21.07
C ASN A 540 30.71 -24.62 19.59
N ASN A 541 30.87 -25.91 19.27
CA ASN A 541 30.99 -26.38 17.88
C ASN A 541 29.70 -26.11 17.06
N ALA A 542 28.53 -26.25 17.67
CA ALA A 542 27.26 -25.93 17.03
C ALA A 542 27.14 -24.42 16.75
N ILE A 543 27.56 -23.57 17.68
CA ILE A 543 27.56 -22.11 17.48
C ILE A 543 28.54 -21.71 16.37
N LEU A 544 29.76 -22.26 16.35
CA LEU A 544 30.71 -21.99 15.28
C LEU A 544 30.15 -22.34 13.89
N LYS A 545 29.47 -23.48 13.76
CA LYS A 545 28.78 -23.84 12.50
C LYS A 545 27.62 -22.92 12.18
N LEU A 546 26.86 -22.50 13.18
CA LEU A 546 25.75 -21.56 13.00
C LEU A 546 26.27 -20.20 12.52
N ASP A 547 27.44 -19.77 12.98
CA ASP A 547 28.09 -18.53 12.57
C ASP A 547 28.48 -18.53 11.08
N GLU A 548 28.74 -19.70 10.49
CA GLU A 548 29.07 -19.87 9.07
C GLU A 548 27.83 -19.84 8.14
N THR A 549 26.63 -19.98 8.68
CA THR A 549 25.38 -20.01 7.90
C THR A 549 24.97 -18.61 7.42
N ARG A 550 24.33 -18.54 6.23
CA ARG A 550 23.90 -17.27 5.61
C ARG A 550 22.39 -17.08 5.55
N THR A 551 21.62 -18.12 5.82
CA THR A 551 20.15 -18.12 5.75
C THR A 551 19.57 -18.85 6.95
N SER A 552 18.30 -18.59 7.27
CA SER A 552 17.62 -19.34 8.33
C SER A 552 17.37 -20.80 8.02
N VAL A 553 17.26 -21.15 6.73
CA VAL A 553 17.17 -22.55 6.30
C VAL A 553 18.44 -23.29 6.67
N ASP A 554 19.62 -22.72 6.36
CA ASP A 554 20.91 -23.32 6.72
C ASP A 554 21.10 -23.36 8.24
N GLY A 555 20.67 -22.31 8.95
CA GLY A 555 20.68 -22.27 10.42
C GLY A 555 19.83 -23.38 11.06
N GLU A 556 18.65 -23.65 10.51
CA GLU A 556 17.77 -24.73 11.00
C GLU A 556 18.37 -26.12 10.70
N VAL A 557 19.14 -26.29 9.62
CA VAL A 557 19.93 -27.51 9.37
C VAL A 557 20.97 -27.70 10.46
N VAL A 558 21.74 -26.66 10.80
CA VAL A 558 22.73 -26.72 11.90
C VAL A 558 22.06 -27.05 13.24
N TYR A 559 20.89 -26.48 13.51
CA TYR A 559 20.10 -26.82 14.69
C TYR A 559 19.78 -28.33 14.74
N ASN A 560 19.20 -28.87 13.68
CA ASN A 560 18.81 -30.28 13.62
C ASN A 560 20.00 -31.23 13.76
N ASP A 561 21.12 -30.93 13.10
CA ASP A 561 22.37 -31.68 13.25
C ASP A 561 22.88 -31.65 14.69
N SER A 562 22.80 -30.49 15.34
CA SER A 562 23.19 -30.31 16.74
C SER A 562 22.32 -31.15 17.68
N ILE A 563 21.01 -31.20 17.44
CA ILE A 563 20.09 -32.08 18.20
C ILE A 563 20.48 -33.55 18.05
N ILE A 564 20.80 -34.02 16.83
CA ILE A 564 21.23 -35.40 16.60
C ILE A 564 22.51 -35.72 17.40
N VAL A 565 23.45 -34.78 17.44
CA VAL A 565 24.70 -34.94 18.19
C VAL A 565 24.46 -34.95 19.69
N PHE A 566 23.65 -34.03 20.23
CA PHE A 566 23.28 -34.03 21.65
C PHE A 566 22.52 -35.31 22.05
N GLU A 567 21.61 -35.79 21.22
CA GLU A 567 20.85 -37.01 21.48
C GLU A 567 21.73 -38.28 21.43
N ARG A 568 22.76 -38.29 20.59
CA ARG A 568 23.80 -39.33 20.62
C ARG A 568 24.57 -39.29 21.93
N LYS A 569 25.04 -38.11 22.34
CA LYS A 569 25.77 -37.94 23.60
C LYS A 569 24.92 -38.32 24.82
N ARG A 570 23.63 -37.98 24.80
CA ARG A 570 22.66 -38.41 25.82
C ARG A 570 22.61 -39.92 25.96
N ARG A 571 22.53 -40.66 24.84
CA ARG A 571 22.50 -42.14 24.85
C ARG A 571 23.79 -42.74 25.39
N GLU A 572 24.94 -42.17 25.04
CA GLU A 572 26.24 -42.58 25.59
C GLU A 572 26.29 -42.41 27.11
N ILE A 573 25.87 -41.24 27.62
CA ILE A 573 25.83 -40.94 29.06
C ILE A 573 24.91 -41.92 29.81
N VAL A 574 23.71 -42.18 29.29
CA VAL A 574 22.76 -43.11 29.92
C VAL A 574 23.31 -44.54 29.94
N LEU A 575 23.97 -44.96 28.86
CA LEU A 575 24.63 -46.27 28.80
C LEU A 575 25.71 -46.38 29.87
N GLU A 576 26.54 -45.35 30.01
CA GLU A 576 27.62 -45.32 31.01
C GLU A 576 27.09 -45.40 32.44
N ASP A 577 26.10 -44.56 32.80
CA ASP A 577 25.47 -44.60 34.13
C ASP A 577 24.81 -45.96 34.42
N THR A 578 24.18 -46.59 33.40
CA THR A 578 23.57 -47.92 33.56
C THR A 578 24.62 -48.98 33.84
N LYS A 579 25.76 -48.95 33.12
CA LYS A 579 26.87 -49.89 33.34
C LYS A 579 27.38 -49.78 34.77
N ASP A 580 27.71 -48.58 35.21
CA ASP A 580 28.26 -48.33 36.56
C ASP A 580 27.27 -48.80 37.65
N GLY A 581 25.99 -48.49 37.48
CA GLY A 581 24.94 -48.93 38.39
C GLY A 581 24.82 -50.46 38.47
N ARG A 582 24.85 -51.16 37.33
CA ARG A 582 24.76 -52.63 37.30
C ARG A 582 26.02 -53.31 37.81
N ILE A 583 27.19 -52.79 37.50
CA ILE A 583 28.47 -53.29 38.04
C ILE A 583 28.47 -53.19 39.56
N LYS A 584 28.08 -52.02 40.11
CA LYS A 584 27.97 -51.83 41.57
C LYS A 584 27.00 -52.83 42.20
N ASN A 585 25.85 -53.06 41.57
CA ASN A 585 24.86 -54.02 42.07
C ASN A 585 25.38 -55.47 42.04
N ILE A 586 26.13 -55.87 41.00
CA ILE A 586 26.72 -57.21 40.93
C ILE A 586 27.79 -57.42 41.99
N ILE A 587 28.63 -56.41 42.23
CA ILE A 587 29.65 -56.48 43.30
C ILE A 587 28.95 -56.67 44.66
N ASN A 588 27.97 -55.82 44.98
CA ASN A 588 27.21 -55.92 46.23
C ASN A 588 26.51 -57.28 46.40
N TYR A 589 25.90 -57.79 45.32
CA TYR A 589 25.24 -59.09 45.35
C TYR A 589 26.22 -60.25 45.51
N GLY A 590 27.39 -60.17 44.86
CA GLY A 590 28.48 -61.13 45.07
C GLY A 590 28.97 -61.13 46.51
N ASP A 591 29.15 -59.95 47.12
CA ASP A 591 29.54 -59.83 48.54
C ASP A 591 28.47 -60.41 49.49
N GLU A 592 27.19 -60.18 49.20
CA GLU A 592 26.07 -60.78 49.96
C GLU A 592 26.10 -62.31 49.86
N LEU A 593 26.30 -62.87 48.65
CA LEU A 593 26.40 -64.31 48.48
C LEU A 593 27.62 -64.89 49.18
N ILE A 594 28.77 -64.22 49.15
CA ILE A 594 29.97 -64.63 49.90
C ILE A 594 29.65 -64.74 51.39
N GLU A 595 28.93 -63.76 51.95
CA GLU A 595 28.53 -63.80 53.36
C GLU A 595 27.54 -64.92 53.65
N ASN A 596 26.58 -65.16 52.74
CA ASN A 596 25.66 -66.30 52.84
C ASN A 596 26.41 -67.64 52.82
N VAL A 597 27.45 -67.79 51.98
CA VAL A 597 28.29 -69.00 51.93
C VAL A 597 28.99 -69.25 53.26
N LYS A 598 29.60 -68.22 53.88
CA LYS A 598 30.24 -68.36 55.20
C LYS A 598 29.25 -68.77 56.29
N ASN A 599 28.02 -68.26 56.24
CA ASN A 599 26.97 -68.58 57.19
C ASN A 599 26.43 -70.02 57.05
N LEU A 600 26.74 -70.73 55.96
CA LEU A 600 26.38 -72.14 55.83
C LEU A 600 27.24 -73.05 56.72
N HIS A 601 28.44 -72.62 57.12
CA HIS A 601 29.36 -73.42 57.95
C HIS A 601 29.54 -74.85 57.41
N VAL A 602 29.95 -74.97 56.15
CA VAL A 602 30.24 -76.27 55.52
C VAL A 602 31.40 -76.94 56.25
N THR A 603 31.29 -78.25 56.52
CA THR A 603 32.26 -78.95 57.36
C THR A 603 33.47 -79.46 56.60
N GLU A 604 33.34 -79.66 55.29
CA GLU A 604 34.45 -80.08 54.42
C GLU A 604 35.48 -78.95 54.24
N GLU A 605 36.74 -79.25 54.61
CA GLU A 605 37.83 -78.29 54.58
C GLU A 605 38.10 -77.82 53.13
N GLY A 606 38.16 -76.50 52.94
CA GLY A 606 38.48 -75.87 51.66
C GLY A 606 37.29 -75.61 50.72
N ILE A 607 36.11 -76.23 50.94
CA ILE A 607 34.93 -75.99 50.09
C ILE A 607 34.43 -74.54 50.20
N GLU A 608 34.36 -73.99 51.41
CA GLU A 608 33.93 -72.59 51.60
C GLU A 608 34.83 -71.62 50.80
N GLU A 609 36.15 -71.79 50.91
CA GLU A 609 37.12 -70.95 50.21
C GLU A 609 37.03 -71.09 48.68
N GLU A 610 36.79 -72.31 48.19
CA GLU A 610 36.60 -72.60 46.77
C GLU A 610 35.38 -71.85 46.21
N TYR A 611 34.22 -71.94 46.86
CA TYR A 611 33.00 -71.29 46.38
C TYR A 611 33.04 -69.77 46.51
N ILE A 612 33.67 -69.23 47.56
CA ILE A 612 33.94 -67.78 47.68
C ILE A 612 34.80 -67.31 46.50
N LYS A 613 35.82 -68.10 46.12
CA LYS A 613 36.66 -67.79 44.96
C LYS A 613 35.86 -67.83 43.65
N LEU A 614 35.04 -68.86 43.43
CA LEU A 614 34.17 -68.96 42.25
C LEU A 614 33.21 -67.77 42.12
N ILE A 615 32.61 -67.32 43.23
CA ILE A 615 31.76 -66.11 43.23
C ILE A 615 32.56 -64.89 42.82
N LYS A 616 33.75 -64.66 43.39
CA LYS A 616 34.61 -63.52 43.04
C LYS A 616 35.02 -63.54 41.57
N ASP A 617 35.46 -64.69 41.07
CA ASP A 617 35.89 -64.86 39.68
C ASP A 617 34.71 -64.60 38.72
N GLU A 618 33.51 -65.08 39.05
CA GLU A 618 32.32 -64.84 38.23
C GLU A 618 31.85 -63.37 38.28
N VAL A 619 31.92 -62.70 39.44
CA VAL A 619 31.67 -61.25 39.56
C VAL A 619 32.60 -60.45 38.65
N VAL A 620 33.90 -60.79 38.63
CA VAL A 620 34.88 -60.13 37.75
C VAL A 620 34.52 -60.34 36.27
N LYS A 621 34.13 -61.56 35.89
CA LYS A 621 33.71 -61.89 34.53
C LYS A 621 32.45 -61.14 34.12
N ILE A 622 31.43 -61.11 34.97
CA ILE A 622 30.18 -60.37 34.71
C ILE A 622 30.45 -58.87 34.56
N ASN A 623 31.31 -58.31 35.42
CA ASN A 623 31.73 -56.91 35.34
C ASN A 623 32.39 -56.60 33.99
N ALA A 624 33.31 -57.45 33.53
CA ALA A 624 33.94 -57.30 32.22
C ALA A 624 32.91 -57.39 31.07
N ASP A 625 31.95 -58.31 31.16
CA ASP A 625 30.87 -58.48 30.18
C ASP A 625 29.97 -57.23 30.10
N ILE A 626 29.58 -56.65 31.24
CA ILE A 626 28.78 -55.42 31.30
C ILE A 626 29.57 -54.23 30.76
N SER A 627 30.84 -54.11 31.15
CA SER A 627 31.72 -53.02 30.74
C SER A 627 31.88 -52.94 29.22
N ASN A 628 31.96 -54.09 28.55
CA ASN A 628 32.18 -54.20 27.10
C ASN A 628 30.90 -54.04 26.24
N GLU A 629 29.72 -53.95 26.84
CA GLU A 629 28.46 -53.93 26.11
C GLU A 629 28.18 -52.55 25.46
N SER A 630 27.54 -52.52 24.29
CA SER A 630 27.39 -51.28 23.51
C SER A 630 26.03 -50.60 23.66
N ASN A 631 25.09 -51.22 24.38
CA ASN A 631 23.73 -50.71 24.53
C ASN A 631 23.08 -51.15 25.86
N VAL A 632 22.09 -50.37 26.32
CA VAL A 632 21.44 -50.54 27.63
C VAL A 632 20.73 -51.90 27.75
N THR A 633 20.05 -52.34 26.70
CA THR A 633 19.34 -53.64 26.71
C THR A 633 20.31 -54.81 26.86
N GLY A 634 21.47 -54.73 26.22
CA GLY A 634 22.55 -55.69 26.39
C GLY A 634 23.05 -55.71 27.84
N VAL A 635 23.26 -54.54 28.45
CA VAL A 635 23.73 -54.42 29.85
C VAL A 635 22.77 -55.12 30.80
N GLU A 636 21.46 -54.87 30.66
CA GLU A 636 20.43 -55.54 31.47
C GLU A 636 20.42 -57.06 31.26
N SER A 637 20.53 -57.53 30.00
CA SER A 637 20.59 -58.97 29.70
C SER A 637 21.82 -59.66 30.29
N ARG A 638 22.99 -59.00 30.28
CA ARG A 638 24.23 -59.50 30.89
C ARG A 638 24.11 -59.54 32.41
N TYR A 639 23.55 -58.47 33.00
CA TYR A 639 23.28 -58.39 34.44
C TYR A 639 22.38 -59.53 34.92
N THR A 640 21.22 -59.74 34.29
CA THR A 640 20.28 -60.82 34.69
C THR A 640 20.92 -62.19 34.59
N ARG A 641 21.61 -62.49 33.48
CA ARG A 641 22.32 -63.77 33.34
C ARG A 641 23.42 -63.93 34.38
N GLY A 642 24.13 -62.87 34.71
CA GLY A 642 25.14 -62.88 35.76
C GLY A 642 24.55 -63.24 37.14
N ILE A 643 23.40 -62.67 37.49
CA ILE A 643 22.66 -63.04 38.72
C ILE A 643 22.28 -64.52 38.72
N ASP A 644 21.82 -65.06 37.59
CA ASP A 644 21.46 -66.48 37.47
C ASP A 644 22.69 -67.39 37.67
N GLU A 645 23.84 -67.05 37.08
CA GLU A 645 25.08 -67.82 37.26
C GLU A 645 25.57 -67.77 38.72
N LEU A 646 25.54 -66.60 39.35
CA LEU A 646 25.88 -66.45 40.76
C LEU A 646 24.96 -67.29 41.67
N ASN A 647 23.65 -67.31 41.39
CA ASN A 647 22.69 -68.15 42.11
C ASN A 647 22.98 -69.65 41.94
N LYS A 648 23.43 -70.10 40.76
CA LYS A 648 23.82 -71.51 40.54
C LYS A 648 25.05 -71.89 41.36
N ILE A 649 26.03 -70.99 41.46
CA ILE A 649 27.22 -71.20 42.30
C ILE A 649 26.80 -71.33 43.76
N TYR A 650 25.99 -70.40 44.27
CA TYR A 650 25.47 -70.46 45.65
C TYR A 650 24.63 -71.71 45.91
N LEU A 651 23.73 -72.08 44.99
CA LEU A 651 22.91 -73.28 45.11
C LEU A 651 23.76 -74.55 45.22
N SER A 652 24.92 -74.60 44.56
CA SER A 652 25.80 -75.76 44.58
C SER A 652 26.40 -75.99 45.97
N VAL A 653 26.93 -74.95 46.63
CA VAL A 653 27.42 -75.07 48.01
C VAL A 653 26.30 -75.27 49.03
N TYR A 654 25.12 -74.68 48.77
CA TYR A 654 23.93 -74.92 49.58
C TYR A 654 23.52 -76.40 49.59
N LYS A 655 23.57 -77.08 48.43
CA LYS A 655 23.32 -78.52 48.33
C LYS A 655 24.30 -79.34 49.16
N VAL A 656 25.60 -79.04 49.06
CA VAL A 656 26.64 -79.70 49.86
C VAL A 656 26.29 -79.64 51.33
N LYS A 657 25.99 -78.43 51.85
CA LYS A 657 25.63 -78.26 53.26
C LYS A 657 24.40 -79.08 53.67
N LYS A 658 23.37 -79.12 52.84
CA LYS A 658 22.12 -79.82 53.17
C LYS A 658 22.26 -81.33 53.09
N VAL A 659 23.14 -81.84 52.22
CA VAL A 659 23.54 -83.25 52.25
C VAL A 659 24.31 -83.58 53.52
N GLU A 660 25.25 -82.73 53.98
CA GLU A 660 25.93 -82.92 55.28
C GLU A 660 24.93 -83.04 56.44
N GLU A 661 23.95 -82.13 56.51
CA GLU A 661 22.90 -82.15 57.54
C GLU A 661 22.04 -83.43 57.50
N LEU A 662 21.75 -83.94 56.29
CA LEU A 662 20.99 -85.18 56.11
C LEU A 662 21.80 -86.41 56.55
N VAL A 663 23.08 -86.47 56.17
CA VAL A 663 23.99 -87.55 56.56
C VAL A 663 24.16 -87.61 58.07
N LEU A 664 24.31 -86.44 58.72
CA LEU A 664 24.36 -86.36 60.17
C LEU A 664 23.08 -86.92 60.82
N ALA A 665 21.89 -86.48 60.35
CA ALA A 665 20.62 -87.00 60.84
C ALA A 665 20.46 -88.51 60.64
N GLY A 666 20.96 -89.04 59.52
CA GLY A 666 21.01 -90.48 59.25
C GLY A 666 21.91 -91.24 60.22
N ASN A 667 23.09 -90.70 60.54
CA ASN A 667 24.01 -91.29 61.51
C ASN A 667 23.45 -91.24 62.94
N ASP A 668 22.81 -90.14 63.32
CA ASP A 668 22.11 -90.00 64.60
C ASP A 668 21.00 -91.05 64.73
N THR A 669 20.23 -91.26 63.65
CA THR A 669 19.19 -92.29 63.56
C THR A 669 19.76 -93.69 63.74
N LYS A 670 20.86 -94.02 63.05
CA LYS A 670 21.54 -95.32 63.22
C LYS A 670 22.06 -95.52 64.65
N THR A 671 22.58 -94.48 65.27
CA THR A 671 23.08 -94.52 66.65
C THR A 671 21.92 -94.75 67.62
N ALA A 672 20.79 -94.06 67.42
CA ALA A 672 19.58 -94.29 68.21
C ALA A 672 19.10 -95.74 68.11
N ILE A 673 19.04 -96.32 66.89
CA ILE A 673 18.64 -97.73 66.68
C ILE A 673 19.65 -98.71 67.32
N GLU A 674 20.95 -98.41 67.29
CA GLU A 674 21.96 -99.29 67.89
C GLU A 674 21.76 -99.46 69.40
N ASN A 675 21.31 -98.39 70.07
CA ASN A 675 21.13 -98.35 71.51
C ASN A 675 19.84 -99.03 72.01
N LEU A 676 18.94 -99.46 71.13
CA LEU A 676 17.70 -100.16 71.52
C LEU A 676 17.96 -101.66 71.79
N GLU A 677 17.21 -102.28 72.69
CA GLU A 677 17.27 -103.70 73.04
C GLU A 677 16.39 -104.57 72.12
N ILE A 678 16.66 -104.56 70.80
CA ILE A 678 15.98 -105.39 69.78
C ILE A 678 16.91 -106.41 69.12
N ASP A 679 16.35 -107.42 68.44
CA ASP A 679 17.12 -108.42 67.69
C ASP A 679 18.08 -107.79 66.66
N SER A 680 19.25 -108.40 66.54
CA SER A 680 20.33 -107.97 65.65
C SER A 680 19.92 -107.92 64.17
N THR A 681 18.97 -108.77 63.74
CA THR A 681 18.44 -108.79 62.38
C THR A 681 17.59 -107.55 62.11
N ASP A 682 16.74 -107.16 63.06
CA ASP A 682 15.90 -105.97 62.94
C ASP A 682 16.71 -104.68 63.02
N LYS A 683 17.74 -104.60 63.89
CA LYS A 683 18.70 -103.48 63.88
C LYS A 683 19.32 -103.30 62.50
N THR A 684 19.82 -104.39 61.91
CA THR A 684 20.48 -104.36 60.60
C THR A 684 19.51 -103.92 59.51
N ARG A 685 18.29 -104.47 59.52
CA ARG A 685 17.24 -104.13 58.54
C ARG A 685 16.85 -102.66 58.60
N ILE A 686 16.55 -102.11 59.77
CA ILE A 686 16.06 -100.73 59.92
C ILE A 686 17.18 -99.72 59.62
N LYS A 687 18.42 -99.98 60.04
CA LYS A 687 19.58 -99.15 59.65
C LYS A 687 19.81 -99.14 58.14
N GLY A 688 19.64 -100.28 57.47
CA GLY A 688 19.71 -100.35 56.01
C GLY A 688 18.65 -99.48 55.32
N ILE A 689 17.43 -99.42 55.88
CA ILE A 689 16.38 -98.51 55.37
C ILE A 689 16.79 -97.04 55.57
N ALA A 690 17.36 -96.69 56.73
CA ALA A 690 17.86 -95.34 56.98
C ALA A 690 18.96 -94.94 55.97
N GLU A 691 19.88 -95.86 55.62
CA GLU A 691 20.89 -95.65 54.57
C GLU A 691 20.26 -95.37 53.21
N ILE A 692 19.25 -96.15 52.83
CA ILE A 692 18.55 -95.97 51.56
C ILE A 692 17.84 -94.62 51.50
N ILE A 693 17.21 -94.17 52.59
CA ILE A 693 16.57 -92.86 52.68
C ILE A 693 17.60 -91.74 52.48
N VAL A 694 18.71 -91.80 53.22
CA VAL A 694 19.79 -90.80 53.11
C VAL A 694 20.32 -90.76 51.69
N GLN A 695 20.67 -91.90 51.09
CA GLN A 695 21.22 -91.96 49.75
C GLN A 695 20.25 -91.38 48.70
N ARG A 696 18.99 -91.83 48.70
CA ARG A 696 17.99 -91.39 47.73
C ARG A 696 17.74 -89.89 47.84
N VAL A 697 17.57 -89.38 49.06
CA VAL A 697 17.26 -87.96 49.25
C VAL A 697 18.49 -87.09 48.97
N SER A 698 19.71 -87.57 49.23
CA SER A 698 20.94 -86.90 48.78
C SER A 698 20.96 -86.72 47.26
N ASP A 699 20.58 -87.75 46.49
CA ASP A 699 20.48 -87.67 45.03
C ASP A 699 19.41 -86.65 44.59
N ASP A 700 18.25 -86.65 45.25
CA ASP A 700 17.17 -85.69 44.98
C ASP A 700 17.59 -84.24 45.31
N ILE A 701 18.30 -84.02 46.43
CA ILE A 701 18.86 -82.70 46.80
C ILE A 701 19.86 -82.24 45.73
N ASN A 702 20.73 -83.13 45.27
CA ASN A 702 21.71 -82.81 44.22
C ASN A 702 21.04 -82.46 42.89
N GLY A 703 19.89 -83.07 42.57
CA GLY A 703 19.06 -82.77 41.40
C GLY A 703 18.21 -81.50 41.50
N ALA A 704 17.97 -80.96 42.70
CA ALA A 704 17.08 -79.84 42.91
C ALA A 704 17.61 -78.52 42.30
N GLN A 705 16.71 -77.68 41.78
CA GLN A 705 17.06 -76.39 41.18
C GLN A 705 16.72 -75.18 42.06
N LEU A 706 16.07 -75.39 43.20
CA LEU A 706 15.60 -74.34 44.09
C LEU A 706 15.91 -74.69 45.55
N VAL A 707 16.33 -73.68 46.31
CA VAL A 707 16.59 -73.79 47.76
C VAL A 707 15.37 -74.30 48.51
N SER A 708 14.17 -73.79 48.20
CA SER A 708 12.92 -74.21 48.86
C SER A 708 12.60 -75.69 48.66
N VAL A 709 12.96 -76.27 47.52
CA VAL A 709 12.78 -77.70 47.23
C VAL A 709 13.76 -78.52 48.08
N ILE A 710 15.02 -78.06 48.18
CA ILE A 710 16.04 -78.69 49.03
C ILE A 710 15.59 -78.73 50.50
N ASP A 711 15.09 -77.60 51.02
CA ASP A 711 14.60 -77.52 52.40
C ASP A 711 13.42 -78.46 52.67
N SER A 712 12.49 -78.57 51.71
CA SER A 712 11.35 -79.50 51.82
C SER A 712 11.82 -80.96 51.84
N LEU A 713 12.73 -81.34 50.93
CA LEU A 713 13.28 -82.69 50.86
C LEU A 713 13.99 -83.09 52.16
N LEU A 714 14.80 -82.19 52.71
CA LEU A 714 15.49 -82.42 53.99
C LEU A 714 14.50 -82.55 55.15
N SER A 715 13.48 -81.69 55.21
CA SER A 715 12.46 -81.73 56.26
C SER A 715 11.69 -83.06 56.25
N ASP A 716 11.28 -83.53 55.08
CA ASP A 716 10.53 -84.78 54.95
C ASP A 716 11.41 -86.00 55.24
N ALA A 717 12.67 -86.00 54.80
CA ALA A 717 13.62 -87.05 55.15
C ALA A 717 13.86 -87.16 56.66
N LYS A 718 13.98 -86.03 57.37
CA LYS A 718 14.12 -86.03 58.85
C LYS A 718 12.89 -86.65 59.53
N LYS A 719 11.67 -86.41 59.01
CA LYS A 719 10.45 -87.06 59.54
C LYS A 719 10.44 -88.56 59.27
N ASP A 720 10.86 -88.99 58.08
CA ASP A 720 10.93 -90.41 57.74
C ASP A 720 11.98 -91.15 58.57
N LEU A 721 13.14 -90.54 58.81
CA LEU A 721 14.15 -91.06 59.72
C LEU A 721 13.63 -91.17 61.16
N GLN A 722 12.91 -90.16 61.67
CA GLN A 722 12.28 -90.23 62.99
C GLN A 722 11.25 -91.37 63.09
N ARG A 723 10.44 -91.59 62.03
CA ARG A 723 9.49 -92.71 61.99
C ARG A 723 10.18 -94.07 62.10
N LEU A 724 11.41 -94.22 61.60
CA LEU A 724 12.17 -95.45 61.76
C LEU A 724 12.58 -95.69 63.22
N ILE A 725 12.94 -94.63 63.95
CA ILE A 725 13.21 -94.70 65.38
C ILE A 725 11.94 -95.15 66.11
N ASP A 726 10.82 -94.48 65.84
CA ASP A 726 9.54 -94.80 66.48
C ASP A 726 9.11 -96.26 66.21
N GLN A 727 9.32 -96.76 64.99
CA GLN A 727 9.06 -98.17 64.64
C GLN A 727 9.99 -99.13 65.37
N ALA A 728 11.28 -98.81 65.51
CA ALA A 728 12.24 -99.64 66.22
C ALA A 728 11.92 -99.72 67.72
N THR A 729 11.48 -98.62 68.33
CA THR A 729 11.04 -98.59 69.73
C THR A 729 9.80 -99.46 69.96
N ILE A 730 8.84 -99.49 69.02
CA ILE A 730 7.68 -100.41 69.12
C ILE A 730 8.12 -101.88 69.08
N ILE A 731 9.14 -102.21 68.27
CA ILE A 731 9.68 -103.58 68.23
C ILE A 731 10.34 -103.93 69.57
N GLU A 732 11.12 -103.01 70.15
CA GLU A 732 11.74 -103.18 71.48
C GLU A 732 10.70 -103.48 72.56
N GLU A 733 9.62 -102.70 72.58
CA GLU A 733 8.52 -102.92 73.52
C GLU A 733 7.88 -104.30 73.33
N GLN A 734 7.66 -104.74 72.09
CA GLN A 734 7.05 -106.03 71.79
C GLN A 734 7.97 -107.22 72.14
N GLU A 735 9.27 -107.10 71.88
CA GLU A 735 10.26 -108.11 72.27
C GLU A 735 10.35 -108.24 73.80
N ALA A 736 10.32 -107.14 74.53
CA ALA A 736 10.28 -107.15 75.99
C ALA A 736 9.00 -107.83 76.54
N ILE A 737 7.83 -107.57 75.92
CA ILE A 737 6.57 -108.28 76.27
C ILE A 737 6.72 -109.79 76.03
N ASN A 738 7.27 -110.21 74.89
CA ASN A 738 7.48 -111.62 74.57
C ASN A 738 8.46 -112.30 75.55
N LEU A 739 9.48 -111.59 76.02
CA LEU A 739 10.40 -112.09 77.03
C LEU A 739 9.66 -112.39 78.35
N TYR A 740 8.72 -111.54 78.77
CA TYR A 740 7.90 -111.81 79.96
C TYR A 740 6.98 -113.02 79.77
N LEU A 741 6.42 -113.24 78.58
CA LEU A 741 5.67 -114.46 78.26
C LEU A 741 6.53 -115.72 78.37
N HIS A 742 7.76 -115.66 77.85
CA HIS A 742 8.72 -116.75 77.93
C HIS A 742 9.10 -117.05 79.39
N ASN A 743 9.49 -116.02 80.15
CA ASN A 743 9.83 -116.14 81.56
C ASN A 743 8.66 -116.66 82.41
N LEU A 744 7.41 -116.27 82.07
CA LEU A 744 6.22 -116.78 82.74
C LEU A 744 6.08 -118.29 82.53
N ARG A 745 6.36 -118.78 81.32
CA ARG A 745 6.32 -120.22 81.02
C ARG A 745 7.42 -120.97 81.76
N GLU A 746 8.66 -120.49 81.69
CA GLU A 746 9.77 -121.08 82.43
C GLU A 746 9.47 -121.14 83.94
N LYS A 747 8.93 -120.06 84.50
CA LYS A 747 8.54 -120.02 85.91
C LYS A 747 7.47 -121.05 86.25
N ALA A 748 6.46 -121.22 85.40
CA ALA A 748 5.42 -122.22 85.57
C ALA A 748 6.01 -123.64 85.56
N ASP A 749 6.86 -123.94 84.58
CA ASP A 749 7.49 -125.25 84.42
C ASP A 749 8.47 -125.56 85.58
N ASP A 750 9.27 -124.59 86.02
CA ASP A 750 10.15 -124.70 87.21
C ASP A 750 9.35 -124.96 88.50
N THR A 751 8.20 -124.31 88.62
CA THR A 751 7.31 -124.48 89.77
C THR A 751 6.74 -125.90 89.80
N LYS A 752 6.34 -126.45 88.65
CA LYS A 752 5.88 -127.84 88.52
C LYS A 752 6.99 -128.85 88.80
N ASN A 753 8.19 -128.62 88.27
CA ASN A 753 9.36 -129.45 88.53
C ASN A 753 9.70 -129.49 90.03
N SER A 754 9.56 -128.35 90.72
CA SER A 754 9.76 -128.28 92.18
C SER A 754 8.74 -129.14 92.94
N ILE A 755 7.47 -129.12 92.54
CA ILE A 755 6.40 -129.94 93.13
C ILE A 755 6.65 -131.44 92.90
N GLU A 756 7.22 -131.82 91.76
CA GLU A 756 7.50 -133.23 91.43
C GLU A 756 8.42 -133.89 92.48
N THR A 757 9.33 -133.12 93.07
CA THR A 757 10.26 -133.59 94.11
C THR A 757 9.59 -133.95 95.45
N TYR A 758 8.32 -133.60 95.64
CA TYR A 758 7.58 -133.83 96.88
C TYR A 758 7.03 -135.26 96.94
N GLN A 759 7.91 -136.22 97.29
CA GLN A 759 7.66 -137.67 97.28
C GLN A 759 6.44 -138.16 98.10
N PRO A 760 6.14 -137.63 99.31
CA PRO A 760 4.93 -137.98 100.06
C PRO A 760 3.61 -137.53 99.40
N LEU A 761 3.65 -136.59 98.47
CA LEU A 761 2.48 -136.11 97.74
C LEU A 761 2.08 -137.16 96.68
N SER A 762 0.80 -137.55 96.65
CA SER A 762 0.31 -138.50 95.64
C SER A 762 0.24 -137.87 94.26
N ASP A 763 0.27 -138.69 93.22
CA ASP A 763 0.20 -138.24 91.82
C ASP A 763 -1.07 -137.40 91.57
N ASP A 764 -2.24 -137.82 92.06
CA ASP A 764 -3.50 -137.05 91.96
C ASP A 764 -3.40 -135.63 92.58
N ARG A 765 -2.63 -135.48 93.67
CA ARG A 765 -2.45 -134.17 94.33
C ARG A 765 -1.42 -133.33 93.58
N LYS A 766 -0.37 -133.94 93.02
CA LYS A 766 0.56 -133.23 92.13
C LYS A 766 -0.17 -132.71 90.89
N GLU A 767 -1.03 -133.54 90.29
CA GLU A 767 -1.84 -133.18 89.13
C GLU A 767 -2.79 -132.00 89.43
N TYR A 768 -3.40 -131.97 90.63
CA TYR A 768 -4.18 -130.80 91.09
C TYR A 768 -3.34 -129.50 91.07
N TYR A 769 -2.15 -129.51 91.67
CA TYR A 769 -1.31 -128.31 91.68
C TYR A 769 -0.77 -127.95 90.29
N TYR A 770 -0.50 -128.94 89.44
CA TYR A 770 -0.14 -128.68 88.03
C TYR A 770 -1.26 -127.98 87.28
N GLY A 771 -2.51 -128.38 87.51
CA GLY A 771 -3.69 -127.72 86.95
C GLY A 771 -3.82 -126.26 87.39
N GLU A 772 -3.61 -125.95 88.67
CA GLU A 772 -3.65 -124.57 89.16
C GLU A 772 -2.50 -123.71 88.60
N ILE A 773 -1.29 -124.25 88.52
CA ILE A 773 -0.16 -123.54 87.89
C ILE A 773 -0.43 -123.26 86.40
N GLU A 774 -1.00 -124.23 85.66
CA GLU A 774 -1.35 -124.01 84.25
C GLU A 774 -2.47 -122.97 84.10
N ARG A 775 -3.46 -122.98 85.01
CA ARG A 775 -4.53 -121.95 85.00
C ARG A 775 -3.97 -120.54 85.22
N ILE A 776 -3.02 -120.38 86.15
CA ILE A 776 -2.36 -119.10 86.42
C ILE A 776 -1.50 -118.68 85.21
N TYR A 777 -0.80 -119.63 84.58
CA TYR A 777 -0.03 -119.39 83.35
C TYR A 777 -0.91 -118.88 82.21
N GLU A 778 -2.02 -119.56 81.89
CA GLU A 778 -2.89 -119.18 80.76
C GLU A 778 -3.57 -117.81 80.99
N LEU A 779 -3.94 -117.49 82.23
CA LEU A 779 -4.45 -116.15 82.57
C LEU A 779 -3.37 -115.09 82.38
N GLY A 780 -2.18 -115.33 82.94
CA GLY A 780 -1.06 -114.40 82.85
C GLY A 780 -0.60 -114.18 81.41
N LYS A 781 -0.55 -115.25 80.61
CA LYS A 781 -0.26 -115.19 79.18
C LYS A 781 -1.20 -114.22 78.47
N LYS A 782 -2.52 -114.38 78.66
CA LYS A 782 -3.51 -113.48 78.05
C LYS A 782 -3.32 -112.03 78.50
N GLU A 783 -3.14 -111.80 79.80
CA GLU A 783 -2.98 -110.45 80.35
C GLU A 783 -1.73 -109.74 79.79
N ILE A 784 -0.61 -110.47 79.66
CA ILE A 784 0.65 -109.95 79.11
C ILE A 784 0.55 -109.75 77.59
N GLU A 785 -0.10 -110.65 76.85
CA GLU A 785 -0.34 -110.48 75.39
C GLU A 785 -1.19 -109.24 75.09
N GLU A 786 -2.11 -108.87 75.98
CA GLU A 786 -2.96 -107.67 75.86
C GLU A 786 -2.29 -106.39 76.42
N SER A 787 -1.04 -106.44 76.87
CA SER A 787 -0.33 -105.28 77.39
C SER A 787 0.04 -104.26 76.32
N ALA A 788 -0.24 -103.00 76.58
CA ALA A 788 0.11 -101.89 75.69
C ALA A 788 1.59 -101.47 75.79
N THR A 789 2.29 -101.83 76.87
CA THR A 789 3.71 -101.48 77.09
C THR A 789 4.44 -102.60 77.83
N ALA A 790 5.76 -102.65 77.69
CA ALA A 790 6.61 -103.60 78.41
C ALA A 790 6.49 -103.47 79.95
N SER A 791 6.32 -102.25 80.46
CA SER A 791 6.15 -102.00 81.90
C SER A 791 4.84 -102.59 82.43
N ASP A 792 3.74 -102.45 81.70
CA ASP A 792 2.47 -103.08 82.05
C ASP A 792 2.58 -104.62 82.03
N ALA A 793 3.25 -105.18 81.01
CA ALA A 793 3.53 -106.61 80.93
C ALA A 793 4.38 -107.12 82.09
N GLN A 794 5.40 -106.35 82.52
CA GLN A 794 6.26 -106.69 83.65
C GLN A 794 5.45 -106.82 84.95
N VAL A 795 4.56 -105.86 85.22
CA VAL A 795 3.70 -105.87 86.42
C VAL A 795 2.82 -107.12 86.42
N LYS A 796 2.13 -107.39 85.30
CA LYS A 796 1.28 -108.59 85.14
C LYS A 796 2.07 -109.89 85.30
N TYR A 797 3.28 -109.97 84.74
CA TYR A 797 4.19 -111.08 84.97
C TYR A 797 4.50 -111.28 86.45
N GLN A 798 4.90 -110.22 87.17
CA GLN A 798 5.24 -110.29 88.59
C GLN A 798 4.07 -110.76 89.45
N ASP A 799 2.85 -110.27 89.17
CA ASP A 799 1.64 -110.69 89.89
C ASP A 799 1.41 -112.21 89.76
N ARG A 800 1.59 -112.76 88.56
CA ARG A 800 1.39 -114.20 88.29
C ARG A 800 2.50 -115.05 88.90
N VAL A 801 3.74 -114.57 88.90
CA VAL A 801 4.86 -115.21 89.60
C VAL A 801 4.58 -115.34 91.11
N ILE A 802 3.99 -114.31 91.72
CA ILE A 802 3.60 -114.33 93.14
C ILE A 802 2.53 -115.40 93.39
N GLU A 803 1.50 -115.48 92.54
CA GLU A 803 0.45 -116.50 92.64
C GLU A 803 0.99 -117.93 92.49
N MET A 804 1.84 -118.19 91.48
CA MET A 804 2.49 -119.49 91.29
C MET A 804 3.34 -119.89 92.51
N THR A 805 4.05 -118.92 93.10
CA THR A 805 4.86 -119.14 94.31
C THR A 805 3.98 -119.47 95.53
N ALA A 806 2.79 -118.87 95.64
CA ALA A 806 1.83 -119.19 96.67
C ALA A 806 1.31 -120.62 96.55
N GLU A 807 1.00 -121.09 95.33
CA GLU A 807 0.60 -122.48 95.08
C GLU A 807 1.73 -123.48 95.37
N LEU A 808 2.97 -123.18 94.98
CA LEU A 808 4.13 -124.00 95.35
C LEU A 808 4.26 -124.18 96.88
N ASN A 809 4.09 -123.09 97.63
CA ASN A 809 4.16 -123.13 99.09
C ASN A 809 3.01 -123.94 99.70
N LYS A 810 1.80 -123.90 99.12
CA LYS A 810 0.69 -124.77 99.54
C LYS A 810 1.04 -126.24 99.32
N ALA A 811 1.55 -126.60 98.14
CA ALA A 811 2.00 -127.97 97.85
C ALA A 811 3.09 -128.44 98.81
N ARG A 812 4.06 -127.56 99.13
CA ARG A 812 5.12 -127.84 100.11
C ARG A 812 4.57 -128.08 101.51
N LEU A 813 3.64 -127.26 101.98
CA LEU A 813 3.02 -127.41 103.31
C LEU A 813 2.22 -128.71 103.40
N GLU A 814 1.49 -129.05 102.34
CA GLU A 814 0.78 -130.33 102.26
C GLU A 814 1.74 -131.51 102.28
N ASN A 815 2.84 -131.44 101.53
CA ASN A 815 3.89 -132.46 101.56
C ASN A 815 4.47 -132.64 102.98
N ILE A 816 4.81 -131.54 103.66
CA ILE A 816 5.30 -131.58 105.05
C ILE A 816 4.26 -132.20 105.98
N ARG A 817 2.98 -131.85 105.82
CA ARG A 817 1.89 -132.44 106.60
C ARG A 817 1.80 -133.94 106.36
N LEU A 818 1.94 -134.40 105.12
CA LEU A 818 1.94 -135.83 104.78
C LEU A 818 3.16 -136.56 105.35
N ILE A 819 4.36 -135.95 105.33
CA ILE A 819 5.54 -136.48 106.04
C ILE A 819 5.25 -136.64 107.52
N ALA A 820 4.68 -135.61 108.16
CA ALA A 820 4.36 -135.65 109.58
C ALA A 820 3.32 -136.73 109.90
N ILE A 821 2.27 -136.88 109.09
CA ILE A 821 1.27 -137.94 109.22
C ILE A 821 1.89 -139.32 109.04
N ASN A 822 2.72 -139.52 108.01
CA ASN A 822 3.41 -140.79 107.77
C ASN A 822 4.35 -141.15 108.93
N ASN A 823 5.08 -140.17 109.47
CA ASN A 823 5.92 -140.37 110.65
C ASN A 823 5.09 -140.69 111.90
N LEU A 824 3.95 -140.01 112.12
CA LEU A 824 3.02 -140.31 113.21
C LEU A 824 2.41 -141.71 113.07
N ASN A 825 2.01 -142.11 111.87
CA ASN A 825 1.48 -143.45 111.59
C ASN A 825 2.55 -144.52 111.79
N ASN A 826 3.79 -144.29 111.32
CA ASN A 826 4.92 -145.20 111.56
C ASN A 826 5.23 -145.33 113.06
N ASN A 827 5.19 -144.23 113.81
CA ASN A 827 5.37 -144.25 115.26
C ASN A 827 4.20 -144.95 115.96
N TYR A 828 2.96 -144.72 115.53
CA TYR A 828 1.77 -145.39 116.07
C TYR A 828 1.83 -146.91 115.85
N GLU A 829 2.15 -147.37 114.63
CA GLU A 829 2.32 -148.81 114.36
C GLU A 829 3.53 -149.40 115.11
N SER A 830 4.60 -148.62 115.33
CA SER A 830 5.74 -149.04 116.17
C SER A 830 5.38 -149.21 117.65
N ILE A 831 4.49 -148.37 118.20
CA ILE A 831 4.01 -148.46 119.60
C ILE A 831 2.96 -149.57 119.78
N LYS A 832 2.16 -149.84 118.74
CA LYS A 832 1.09 -150.84 118.75
C LYS A 832 1.62 -152.28 118.64
N ASN A 833 2.74 -152.49 117.93
CA ASN A 833 3.48 -153.74 117.89
C ASN A 833 4.29 -153.95 119.17
#